data_AF-A0A1J4JNU1-F1
#
_entry.id   AF-A0A1J4JNU1-F1
#
_cell.length_a   1.000
_cell.length_b   1.000
_cell.length_c   1.000
_cell.angle_alpha   90.00
_cell.angle_beta   90.00
_cell.angle_gamma   90.00
#
_symmetry.space_group_name_H-M   'P 1'
#
loop_
_entity.id
_entity.type
_entity.pdbx_description
1 polymer ?
#
loop_
_entity_poly.entity_id
_entity_poly.type
_entity_poly.pdbx_seq_one_letter_code
_entity_poly.pdbx_strand_id
1 'polypeptide(L)'
;MYLCSNFSMWKYHLKIYHQLAPIMPPGIDNKLNHTDEQAIKCMCHILIVNRQKNYLFSVKKRPTLNGKNIMSSDIFESASKNPSEALRYFAPLEVQSISALMNFLIAKPAYFADIIFHKIDDIKLTSFIYLNTIPAIFSHFSTREACVFAFNFYTAVSRNLNFNLFIKIVSPFFNSANINHFSDIVFRELFWSNYLAKSTPLQFAQKLVDTAASKFSYLPSAHVALLRVLKLQFTNDQIWKLIIMDLLIPQLQLQCNVSPFSYILEPVYDCKEVCKVLHKRVHQNNLRKSLNDIKNERLDTEDESIKSRGIYNSNLNSNRSSMFPTNIYPLTDSFRENCEYKEFEDIDDNKIHVPNNHIILKNTLSNIKKSEIHNDTERISLTELNFHNSVYEIPDAFVAYDQTFSIDVILTLLDIQCLNKLGIILPHHSQRIESICTNYHYIPILLPWKIHLFPKIPQPPSFPMRPLLFRDKCIPPPPADNWKLQLWSEIRIAASEMHLDPVQLITDMEINDRIVSNHKLQTILEGKSKIEMNEFIDYILQLVCNDLSTKTIIFEQLLIHQMLLLNMKKYLDVSNDAINLESFVIAYEFFSSSVSKKKPSMIISTFYNLIGTNIPNISSCNFWFIVMTLSKIESSLMKPHKTEMQNLISKFSILIEIKKRKIKQSPSFKSKVLRKCMWEANGLLSLVSDSSPLISRYFILINFLYEVNKIAKAGGFEDSNDKIADIIEFSISTGECPWIFETVSILHSMLFSNEKFSDYIDKKLLEIWNQFTVVFIKFLSDDIELVTSYASFANEEKLKNMFE
;
A
#
# COMPACT_ATOMS: atom_id res chain seq x y z
N MET A 1 24.12 14.71 57.69
CA MET A 1 24.32 15.22 56.31
C MET A 1 23.69 14.30 55.26
N TYR A 2 23.90 12.98 55.28
CA TYR A 2 23.28 12.00 54.35
C TYR A 2 21.73 12.00 54.32
N LEU A 3 21.05 12.30 55.44
CA LEU A 3 19.58 12.33 55.49
C LEU A 3 18.97 13.48 54.67
N CYS A 4 19.65 14.63 54.56
CA CYS A 4 19.11 15.79 53.84
C CYS A 4 19.08 15.59 52.31
N SER A 5 19.98 14.75 51.76
CA SER A 5 19.98 14.39 50.34
C SER A 5 18.87 13.41 49.95
N ASN A 6 18.37 12.61 50.90
CA ASN A 6 17.25 11.69 50.64
C ASN A 6 15.92 12.46 50.58
N PHE A 7 15.71 13.44 51.46
CA PHE A 7 14.45 14.18 51.53
C PHE A 7 14.12 14.99 50.25
N SER A 8 15.15 15.54 49.58
CA SER A 8 14.97 16.20 48.28
C SER A 8 14.70 15.20 47.15
N MET A 9 15.30 14.00 47.20
CA MET A 9 15.03 12.90 46.27
C MET A 9 13.60 12.38 46.44
N TRP A 10 13.12 12.19 47.67
CA TRP A 10 11.76 11.76 47.95
C TRP A 10 10.71 12.77 47.50
N LYS A 11 10.91 14.08 47.77
CA LYS A 11 10.01 15.13 47.24
C LYS A 11 9.94 15.14 45.71
N TYR A 12 11.03 14.81 45.02
CA TYR A 12 11.03 14.65 43.57
C TYR A 12 10.22 13.41 43.13
N HIS A 13 10.40 12.26 43.77
CA HIS A 13 9.64 11.06 43.43
C HIS A 13 8.15 11.14 43.78
N LEU A 14 7.77 11.72 44.93
CA LEU A 14 6.38 12.02 45.30
C LEU A 14 5.71 12.94 44.27
N LYS A 15 6.43 13.97 43.79
CA LYS A 15 5.94 14.84 42.73
C LYS A 15 5.70 14.08 41.42
N ILE A 16 6.59 13.16 41.04
CA ILE A 16 6.40 12.30 39.87
C ILE A 16 5.21 11.35 40.10
N TYR A 17 5.06 10.76 41.28
CA TYR A 17 3.93 9.89 41.63
C TYR A 17 2.59 10.60 41.45
N HIS A 18 2.41 11.78 42.03
CA HIS A 18 1.17 12.56 41.87
C HIS A 18 0.94 13.07 40.44
N GLN A 19 1.97 13.16 39.60
CA GLN A 19 1.83 13.51 38.18
C GLN A 19 1.49 12.30 37.30
N LEU A 20 2.05 11.12 37.59
CA LEU A 20 1.88 9.92 36.78
C LEU A 20 0.68 9.05 37.20
N ALA A 21 0.42 8.90 38.49
CA ALA A 21 -0.65 8.02 38.99
C ALA A 21 -2.05 8.35 38.41
N PRO A 22 -2.46 9.62 38.21
CA PRO A 22 -3.76 9.94 37.62
C PRO A 22 -3.87 9.65 36.11
N ILE A 23 -2.74 9.57 35.39
CA ILE A 23 -2.72 9.32 33.93
C ILE A 23 -2.42 7.86 33.58
N MET A 24 -1.94 7.05 34.54
CA MET A 24 -1.74 5.63 34.34
C MET A 24 -3.08 4.90 34.19
N PRO A 25 -3.32 4.19 33.06
CA PRO A 25 -4.56 3.44 32.90
C PRO A 25 -4.60 2.23 33.86
N PRO A 26 -5.76 1.94 34.50
CA PRO A 26 -5.91 0.70 35.25
C PRO A 26 -5.80 -0.53 34.33
N GLY A 27 -5.26 -1.62 34.87
CA GLY A 27 -5.03 -2.87 34.12
C GLY A 27 -4.03 -2.73 32.98
N ILE A 28 -2.93 -2.00 33.22
CA ILE A 28 -1.97 -1.62 32.18
C ILE A 28 -1.32 -2.83 31.47
N ASP A 29 -1.01 -3.89 32.21
CA ASP A 29 -0.50 -5.16 31.69
C ASP A 29 -1.50 -5.82 30.73
N ASN A 30 -2.79 -5.84 31.09
CA ASN A 30 -3.85 -6.37 30.23
C ASN A 30 -4.01 -5.53 28.95
N LYS A 31 -3.79 -4.20 29.03
CA LYS A 31 -3.79 -3.32 27.86
C LYS A 31 -2.56 -3.53 26.97
N LEU A 32 -1.39 -3.82 27.55
CA LEU A 32 -0.18 -4.18 26.80
C LEU A 32 -0.39 -5.52 26.07
N ASN A 33 -0.74 -6.58 26.80
CA ASN A 33 -1.05 -7.90 26.25
C ASN A 33 -2.10 -7.83 25.11
N HIS A 34 -3.17 -7.04 25.29
CA HIS A 34 -4.18 -6.84 24.25
C HIS A 34 -3.65 -6.07 23.03
N THR A 35 -2.76 -5.10 23.23
CA THR A 35 -2.09 -4.37 22.14
C THR A 35 -1.17 -5.31 21.35
N ASP A 36 -0.47 -6.20 22.03
CA ASP A 36 0.44 -7.19 21.44
C ASP A 36 -0.33 -8.25 20.65
N GLU A 37 -1.45 -8.76 21.18
CA GLU A 37 -2.37 -9.61 20.41
C GLU A 37 -2.89 -8.91 19.14
N GLN A 38 -3.24 -7.62 19.20
CA GLN A 38 -3.64 -6.86 18.02
C GLN A 38 -2.48 -6.69 17.03
N ALA A 39 -1.26 -6.48 17.52
CA ALA A 39 -0.06 -6.37 16.68
C ALA A 39 0.25 -7.69 15.96
N ILE A 40 0.22 -8.82 16.67
CA ILE A 40 0.42 -10.16 16.08
C ILE A 40 -0.64 -10.43 15.00
N LYS A 41 -1.92 -10.14 15.27
CA LYS A 41 -3.01 -10.26 14.28
C LYS A 41 -2.76 -9.37 13.06
N CYS A 42 -2.35 -8.11 13.28
CA CYS A 42 -2.02 -7.16 12.21
C CYS A 42 -0.82 -7.61 11.36
N MET A 43 0.25 -8.13 11.99
CA MET A 43 1.41 -8.70 11.31
C MET A 43 1.02 -9.89 10.43
N CYS A 44 0.20 -10.81 10.95
CA CYS A 44 -0.31 -11.95 10.19
C CYS A 44 -1.10 -11.49 8.95
N HIS A 45 -1.95 -10.47 9.09
CA HIS A 45 -2.71 -9.91 7.97
C HIS A 45 -1.77 -9.27 6.92
N ILE A 46 -0.79 -8.46 7.34
CA ILE A 46 0.21 -7.86 6.43
C ILE A 46 0.93 -8.97 5.63
N LEU A 47 1.34 -10.05 6.29
CA LEU A 47 2.01 -11.18 5.65
C LEU A 47 1.13 -11.91 4.62
N ILE A 48 -0.15 -12.15 4.94
CA ILE A 48 -1.13 -12.75 4.02
C ILE A 48 -1.36 -11.84 2.81
N VAL A 49 -1.49 -10.53 3.05
CA VAL A 49 -1.72 -9.51 2.02
C VAL A 49 -0.50 -9.40 1.09
N ASN A 50 0.70 -9.37 1.64
CA ASN A 50 1.94 -9.34 0.84
C ASN A 50 2.15 -10.62 0.04
N ARG A 51 1.77 -11.77 0.60
CA ARG A 51 1.71 -13.04 -0.14
C ARG A 51 0.73 -12.96 -1.31
N GLN A 52 -0.49 -12.49 -1.06
CA GLN A 52 -1.51 -12.31 -2.09
C GLN A 52 -1.01 -11.41 -3.23
N LYS A 53 -0.45 -10.23 -2.93
CA LYS A 53 0.15 -9.33 -3.93
C LYS A 53 1.21 -10.04 -4.80
N ASN A 54 2.14 -10.77 -4.17
CA ASN A 54 3.16 -11.53 -4.91
C ASN A 54 2.56 -12.63 -5.80
N TYR A 55 1.54 -13.36 -5.31
CA TYR A 55 0.86 -14.39 -6.09
C TYR A 55 0.11 -13.79 -7.29
N LEU A 56 -0.63 -12.69 -7.11
CA LEU A 56 -1.30 -11.93 -8.19
C LEU A 56 -0.29 -11.45 -9.26
N PHE A 57 0.84 -10.88 -8.82
CA PHE A 57 1.94 -10.50 -9.71
C PHE A 57 2.52 -11.71 -10.45
N SER A 58 2.68 -12.86 -9.78
CA SER A 58 3.21 -14.08 -10.38
C SER A 58 2.33 -14.58 -11.52
N VAL A 59 0.98 -14.54 -11.37
CA VAL A 59 0.04 -14.98 -12.42
C VAL A 59 0.23 -14.18 -13.71
N LYS A 60 0.39 -12.86 -13.63
CA LYS A 60 0.66 -12.00 -14.80
C LYS A 60 1.94 -12.40 -15.54
N LYS A 61 2.92 -12.94 -14.83
CA LYS A 61 4.19 -13.46 -15.38
C LYS A 61 4.10 -14.92 -15.85
N ARG A 62 2.95 -15.59 -15.68
CA ARG A 62 2.66 -16.99 -16.06
C ARG A 62 3.74 -17.95 -15.55
N PRO A 63 3.74 -18.29 -14.24
CA PRO A 63 4.86 -18.99 -13.66
C PRO A 63 4.90 -20.43 -14.16
N THR A 64 6.10 -20.91 -14.50
CA THR A 64 6.31 -22.26 -15.00
C THR A 64 7.03 -23.11 -13.96
N LEU A 65 6.78 -24.42 -14.00
CA LEU A 65 7.44 -25.47 -13.22
C LEU A 65 7.87 -26.60 -14.16
N ASN A 66 9.16 -26.93 -14.17
CA ASN A 66 9.78 -27.87 -15.11
C ASN A 66 9.37 -27.61 -16.59
N GLY A 67 9.22 -26.33 -16.98
CA GLY A 67 8.77 -25.91 -18.31
C GLY A 67 7.26 -25.98 -18.58
N LYS A 68 6.44 -26.51 -17.65
CA LYS A 68 4.97 -26.49 -17.74
C LYS A 68 4.41 -25.25 -17.05
N ASN A 69 3.40 -24.60 -17.63
CA ASN A 69 2.70 -23.50 -16.97
C ASN A 69 1.92 -24.03 -15.75
N ILE A 70 2.04 -23.35 -14.61
CA ILE A 70 1.11 -23.54 -13.48
C ILE A 70 -0.19 -22.83 -13.84
N MET A 71 -1.35 -23.44 -13.55
CA MET A 71 -2.64 -22.82 -13.87
C MET A 71 -2.89 -21.62 -12.95
N SER A 72 -3.39 -20.53 -13.53
CA SER A 72 -3.72 -19.31 -12.79
C SER A 72 -4.74 -19.58 -11.67
N SER A 73 -5.72 -20.47 -11.92
CA SER A 73 -6.72 -20.92 -10.95
C SER A 73 -6.10 -21.35 -9.62
N ASP A 74 -5.09 -22.21 -9.68
CA ASP A 74 -4.52 -22.89 -8.52
C ASP A 74 -3.70 -21.88 -7.69
N ILE A 75 -3.03 -20.94 -8.36
CA ILE A 75 -2.31 -19.83 -7.73
C ILE A 75 -3.30 -18.88 -7.06
N PHE A 76 -4.43 -18.57 -7.70
CA PHE A 76 -5.43 -17.69 -7.14
C PHE A 76 -6.18 -18.31 -5.95
N GLU A 77 -6.54 -19.59 -6.03
CA GLU A 77 -7.10 -20.36 -4.90
C GLU A 77 -6.11 -20.44 -3.73
N SER A 78 -4.83 -20.62 -4.05
CA SER A 78 -3.76 -20.56 -3.05
C SER A 78 -3.65 -19.17 -2.41
N ALA A 79 -3.81 -18.09 -3.17
CA ALA A 79 -3.72 -16.72 -2.67
C ALA A 79 -4.87 -16.37 -1.71
N SER A 80 -6.12 -16.76 -2.00
CA SER A 80 -7.26 -16.46 -1.11
C SER A 80 -7.30 -17.32 0.16
N LYS A 81 -6.67 -18.50 0.16
CA LYS A 81 -6.62 -19.36 1.35
C LYS A 81 -5.79 -18.73 2.48
N ASN A 82 -6.41 -18.59 3.64
CA ASN A 82 -5.71 -18.31 4.90
C ASN A 82 -4.72 -19.45 5.21
N PRO A 83 -3.48 -19.14 5.63
CA PRO A 83 -2.50 -20.14 5.97
C PRO A 83 -2.90 -20.89 7.25
N SER A 84 -2.79 -22.22 7.24
CA SER A 84 -2.97 -23.04 8.45
C SER A 84 -1.64 -23.31 9.15
N GLU A 85 -1.64 -23.52 10.46
CA GLU A 85 -0.43 -23.91 11.19
C GLU A 85 0.19 -25.21 10.63
N ALA A 86 1.50 -25.20 10.34
CA ALA A 86 2.18 -26.35 9.72
C ALA A 86 2.07 -27.65 10.54
N LEU A 87 2.00 -27.54 11.88
CA LEU A 87 1.80 -28.66 12.81
C LEU A 87 0.45 -29.39 12.64
N ARG A 88 -0.50 -28.83 11.88
CA ARG A 88 -1.75 -29.53 11.51
C ARG A 88 -1.55 -30.58 10.42
N TYR A 89 -0.43 -30.52 9.69
CA TYR A 89 -0.16 -31.34 8.52
C TYR A 89 1.08 -32.20 8.63
N PHE A 90 2.14 -31.68 9.26
CA PHE A 90 3.46 -32.31 9.33
C PHE A 90 3.84 -32.66 10.76
N ALA A 91 4.65 -33.71 10.94
CA ALA A 91 5.13 -34.10 12.25
C ALA A 91 6.03 -33.01 12.86
N PRO A 92 6.13 -32.87 14.20
CA PRO A 92 6.97 -31.85 14.83
C PRO A 92 8.44 -31.88 14.37
N LEU A 93 9.00 -33.06 14.10
CA LEU A 93 10.36 -33.24 13.57
C LEU A 93 10.53 -32.79 12.11
N GLU A 94 9.46 -32.79 11.33
CA GLU A 94 9.42 -32.30 9.94
C GLU A 94 9.30 -30.79 9.92
N VAL A 95 8.39 -30.22 10.72
CA VAL A 95 8.29 -28.76 10.95
C VAL A 95 9.64 -28.22 11.46
N GLN A 96 10.27 -28.89 12.43
CA GLN A 96 11.63 -28.53 12.90
C GLN A 96 12.67 -28.58 11.78
N SER A 97 12.56 -29.55 10.86
CA SER A 97 13.50 -29.70 9.73
C SER A 97 13.31 -28.60 8.67
N ILE A 98 12.07 -28.21 8.38
CA ILE A 98 11.76 -27.04 7.56
C ILE A 98 12.26 -25.76 8.25
N SER A 99 12.00 -25.58 9.56
CA SER A 99 12.47 -24.41 10.30
C SER A 99 13.99 -24.30 10.33
N ALA A 100 14.70 -25.43 10.47
CA ALA A 100 16.15 -25.48 10.37
C ALA A 100 16.65 -25.09 8.98
N LEU A 101 15.99 -25.57 7.91
CA LEU A 101 16.29 -25.19 6.52
C LEU A 101 16.11 -23.69 6.28
N MET A 102 14.97 -23.12 6.71
CA MET A 102 14.70 -21.68 6.55
C MET A 102 15.70 -20.82 7.34
N ASN A 103 15.96 -21.18 8.60
CA ASN A 103 16.96 -20.50 9.42
C ASN A 103 18.37 -20.56 8.79
N PHE A 104 18.74 -21.69 8.18
CA PHE A 104 20.01 -21.84 7.47
C PHE A 104 20.09 -20.94 6.23
N LEU A 105 19.01 -20.86 5.43
CA LEU A 105 18.93 -20.00 4.25
C LEU A 105 19.04 -18.52 4.61
N ILE A 106 18.32 -18.08 5.65
CA ILE A 106 18.34 -16.70 6.17
C ILE A 106 19.72 -16.36 6.76
N ALA A 107 20.37 -17.29 7.46
CA ALA A 107 21.69 -17.08 8.06
C ALA A 107 22.85 -17.17 7.06
N LYS A 108 22.68 -17.83 5.91
CA LYS A 108 23.71 -17.98 4.86
C LYS A 108 23.23 -17.50 3.48
N PRO A 109 22.87 -16.21 3.33
CA PRO A 109 22.29 -15.69 2.09
C PRO A 109 23.25 -15.76 0.89
N ALA A 110 24.57 -15.64 1.11
CA ALA A 110 25.56 -15.78 0.04
C ALA A 110 25.61 -17.21 -0.51
N TYR A 111 25.66 -18.22 0.36
CA TYR A 111 25.63 -19.63 -0.05
C TYR A 111 24.34 -19.99 -0.81
N PHE A 112 23.19 -19.44 -0.38
CA PHE A 112 21.94 -19.60 -1.13
C PHE A 112 22.01 -18.92 -2.51
N ALA A 113 22.59 -17.73 -2.62
CA ALA A 113 22.81 -17.06 -3.90
C ALA A 113 23.75 -17.85 -4.83
N ASP A 114 24.80 -18.49 -4.30
CA ASP A 114 25.70 -19.35 -5.06
C ASP A 114 24.98 -20.60 -5.59
N ILE A 115 24.11 -21.23 -4.80
CA ILE A 115 23.25 -22.33 -5.29
C ILE A 115 22.33 -21.86 -6.42
N ILE A 116 21.66 -20.71 -6.25
CA ILE A 116 20.80 -20.14 -7.29
C ILE A 116 21.61 -19.87 -8.56
N PHE A 117 22.82 -19.32 -8.45
CA PHE A 117 23.73 -19.10 -9.57
C PHE A 117 24.07 -20.40 -10.31
N HIS A 118 24.54 -21.43 -9.60
CA HIS A 118 24.96 -22.69 -10.22
C HIS A 118 23.80 -23.55 -10.75
N LYS A 119 22.58 -23.38 -10.23
CA LYS A 119 21.40 -24.15 -10.65
C LYS A 119 20.45 -23.43 -11.60
N ILE A 120 20.79 -22.21 -12.02
CA ILE A 120 19.89 -21.39 -12.83
C ILE A 120 19.62 -21.99 -14.23
N ASP A 121 20.67 -22.54 -14.84
CA ASP A 121 20.65 -23.12 -16.18
C ASP A 121 20.19 -24.58 -16.15
N ASP A 122 20.77 -25.41 -15.26
CA ASP A 122 20.44 -26.84 -15.05
C ASP A 122 18.93 -27.10 -14.96
N ILE A 123 18.22 -26.28 -14.18
CA ILE A 123 16.81 -26.50 -13.82
C ILE A 123 15.86 -25.77 -14.77
N LYS A 124 16.38 -24.93 -15.69
CA LYS A 124 15.64 -23.84 -16.35
C LYS A 124 14.84 -23.06 -15.31
N LEU A 125 15.54 -22.45 -14.35
CA LEU A 125 15.00 -21.98 -13.06
C LEU A 125 13.54 -21.54 -13.15
N THR A 126 12.68 -22.42 -12.67
CA THR A 126 11.23 -22.36 -12.83
C THR A 126 10.73 -21.04 -12.29
N SER A 127 10.01 -20.24 -13.08
CA SER A 127 9.74 -18.85 -12.70
C SER A 127 8.93 -18.72 -11.41
N PHE A 128 8.22 -19.77 -11.01
CA PHE A 128 7.65 -19.91 -9.67
C PHE A 128 8.65 -19.70 -8.52
N ILE A 129 9.90 -20.19 -8.64
CA ILE A 129 10.91 -20.09 -7.56
C ILE A 129 11.22 -18.64 -7.24
N TYR A 130 11.56 -17.84 -8.24
CA TYR A 130 11.93 -16.45 -7.97
C TYR A 130 10.71 -15.54 -7.78
N LEU A 131 9.53 -15.89 -8.33
CA LEU A 131 8.30 -15.11 -8.14
C LEU A 131 7.58 -15.39 -6.81
N ASN A 132 7.68 -16.60 -6.25
CA ASN A 132 6.95 -17.02 -5.06
C ASN A 132 7.84 -17.61 -3.96
N THR A 133 8.69 -18.60 -4.25
CA THR A 133 9.49 -19.30 -3.22
C THR A 133 10.55 -18.42 -2.56
N ILE A 134 11.30 -17.63 -3.33
CA ILE A 134 12.28 -16.67 -2.79
C ILE A 134 11.58 -15.59 -1.93
N PRO A 135 10.51 -14.92 -2.41
CA PRO A 135 9.69 -14.06 -1.56
C PRO A 135 9.18 -14.77 -0.29
N ALA A 136 8.71 -16.01 -0.37
CA ALA A 136 8.21 -16.76 0.79
C ALA A 136 9.27 -16.97 1.88
N ILE A 137 10.51 -17.35 1.51
CA ILE A 137 11.66 -17.45 2.44
C ILE A 137 11.89 -16.14 3.20
N PHE A 138 11.76 -15.01 2.51
CA PHE A 138 11.88 -13.67 3.09
C PHE A 138 10.52 -13.10 3.50
N SER A 139 9.58 -13.92 3.97
CA SER A 139 8.28 -13.51 4.52
C SER A 139 7.46 -12.57 3.64
N HIS A 140 7.53 -12.75 2.32
CA HIS A 140 6.96 -11.85 1.30
C HIS A 140 7.38 -10.38 1.48
N PHE A 141 8.57 -10.18 2.07
CA PHE A 141 9.18 -8.91 2.45
C PHE A 141 8.39 -8.13 3.52
N SER A 142 7.59 -8.80 4.35
CA SER A 142 6.58 -8.15 5.20
C SER A 142 7.12 -7.41 6.42
N THR A 143 8.35 -7.69 6.83
CA THR A 143 9.03 -6.99 7.94
C THR A 143 10.32 -6.33 7.46
N ARG A 144 10.83 -5.43 8.31
CA ARG A 144 12.12 -4.74 8.10
C ARG A 144 13.27 -5.74 7.97
N GLU A 145 13.33 -6.68 8.91
CA GLU A 145 14.35 -7.71 9.04
C GLU A 145 14.31 -8.63 7.81
N ALA A 146 13.11 -9.04 7.40
CA ALA A 146 12.89 -9.82 6.19
C ALA A 146 13.42 -9.10 4.92
N CYS A 147 13.21 -7.78 4.83
CA CYS A 147 13.81 -6.95 3.77
C CYS A 147 15.34 -6.87 3.87
N VAL A 148 15.92 -6.82 5.08
CA VAL A 148 17.39 -6.81 5.28
C VAL A 148 18.02 -8.15 4.92
N PHE A 149 17.40 -9.28 5.27
CA PHE A 149 17.86 -10.61 4.84
C PHE A 149 17.77 -10.76 3.32
N ALA A 150 16.68 -10.30 2.71
CA ALA A 150 16.53 -10.24 1.26
C ALA A 150 17.60 -9.35 0.60
N PHE A 151 17.91 -8.17 1.15
CA PHE A 151 19.00 -7.30 0.68
C PHE A 151 20.36 -8.01 0.67
N ASN A 152 20.69 -8.75 1.72
CA ASN A 152 21.94 -9.50 1.81
C ASN A 152 22.01 -10.61 0.74
N PHE A 153 20.89 -11.31 0.51
CA PHE A 153 20.76 -12.30 -0.56
C PHE A 153 20.91 -11.66 -1.94
N TYR A 154 20.12 -10.64 -2.27
CA TYR A 154 20.17 -9.98 -3.58
C TYR A 154 21.53 -9.31 -3.86
N THR A 155 22.24 -8.84 -2.84
CA THR A 155 23.62 -8.33 -2.92
C THR A 155 24.64 -9.41 -3.26
N ALA A 156 24.41 -10.66 -2.87
CA ALA A 156 25.24 -11.79 -3.29
C ALA A 156 24.86 -12.24 -4.71
N VAL A 157 23.56 -12.37 -5.01
CA VAL A 157 23.05 -12.73 -6.34
C VAL A 157 23.54 -11.75 -7.42
N SER A 158 23.59 -10.46 -7.13
CA SER A 158 24.03 -9.42 -8.09
C SER A 158 25.52 -9.47 -8.44
N ARG A 159 26.36 -10.10 -7.61
CA ARG A 159 27.80 -10.31 -7.89
C ARG A 159 28.03 -11.42 -8.90
N ASN A 160 27.16 -12.44 -8.87
CA ASN A 160 27.34 -13.67 -9.64
C ASN A 160 26.54 -13.66 -10.96
N LEU A 161 25.34 -13.06 -10.98
CA LEU A 161 24.46 -13.09 -12.16
C LEU A 161 24.61 -11.89 -13.09
N ASN A 162 24.46 -12.15 -14.40
CA ASN A 162 24.29 -11.10 -15.38
C ASN A 162 23.02 -10.28 -15.09
N PHE A 163 23.06 -8.99 -15.45
CA PHE A 163 22.04 -8.02 -15.11
C PHE A 163 20.60 -8.40 -15.57
N ASN A 164 20.44 -9.00 -16.75
CA ASN A 164 19.12 -9.36 -17.28
C ASN A 164 18.47 -10.52 -16.51
N LEU A 165 19.28 -11.41 -15.92
CA LEU A 165 18.82 -12.53 -15.11
C LEU A 165 18.62 -12.09 -13.65
N PHE A 166 19.51 -11.24 -13.13
CA PHE A 166 19.35 -10.58 -11.85
C PHE A 166 18.03 -9.80 -11.74
N ILE A 167 17.66 -8.99 -12.75
CA ILE A 167 16.37 -8.25 -12.78
C ILE A 167 15.20 -9.19 -12.47
N LYS A 168 15.11 -10.34 -13.16
CA LYS A 168 13.98 -11.27 -13.01
C LYS A 168 13.83 -11.77 -11.57
N ILE A 169 14.95 -11.99 -10.90
CA ILE A 169 15.02 -12.52 -9.53
C ILE A 169 14.72 -11.43 -8.48
N VAL A 170 15.16 -10.19 -8.71
CA VAL A 170 14.93 -9.07 -7.79
C VAL A 170 13.58 -8.35 -8.02
N SER A 171 12.92 -8.57 -9.16
CA SER A 171 11.67 -7.91 -9.54
C SER A 171 10.57 -7.97 -8.44
N PRO A 172 10.31 -9.10 -7.75
CA PRO A 172 9.33 -9.14 -6.66
C PRO A 172 9.70 -8.28 -5.44
N PHE A 173 10.99 -8.06 -5.17
CA PHE A 173 11.43 -7.18 -4.09
C PHE A 173 10.98 -5.73 -4.36
N PHE A 174 11.22 -5.25 -5.58
CA PHE A 174 10.81 -3.91 -6.02
C PHE A 174 9.32 -3.78 -6.35
N ASN A 175 8.57 -4.88 -6.49
CA ASN A 175 7.11 -4.90 -6.64
C ASN A 175 6.34 -5.25 -5.35
N SER A 176 7.03 -5.49 -4.24
CA SER A 176 6.43 -5.80 -2.93
C SER A 176 5.49 -4.70 -2.42
N ALA A 177 4.69 -4.94 -1.37
CA ALA A 177 3.80 -3.89 -0.85
C ALA A 177 4.55 -2.78 -0.08
N ASN A 178 5.78 -3.03 0.38
CA ASN A 178 6.56 -2.04 1.13
C ASN A 178 6.84 -0.75 0.34
N ILE A 179 6.91 -0.85 -1.00
CA ILE A 179 7.12 0.31 -1.88
C ILE A 179 5.86 1.15 -2.12
N ASN A 180 4.68 0.69 -1.68
CA ASN A 180 3.42 1.37 -1.96
C ASN A 180 3.42 2.81 -1.39
N HIS A 181 4.01 3.06 -0.22
CA HIS A 181 4.09 4.42 0.33
C HIS A 181 4.86 5.39 -0.57
N PHE A 182 5.97 4.91 -1.17
CA PHE A 182 6.71 5.64 -2.20
C PHE A 182 5.83 5.87 -3.44
N SER A 183 5.14 4.83 -3.92
CA SER A 183 4.19 4.94 -5.05
C SER A 183 3.13 6.00 -4.78
N ASP A 184 2.42 5.94 -3.65
CA ASP A 184 1.31 6.83 -3.34
C ASP A 184 1.76 8.29 -3.27
N ILE A 185 2.94 8.57 -2.71
CA ILE A 185 3.51 9.93 -2.73
C ILE A 185 3.81 10.39 -4.15
N VAL A 186 4.50 9.58 -4.95
CA VAL A 186 4.90 9.92 -6.33
C VAL A 186 3.67 10.11 -7.22
N PHE A 187 2.75 9.16 -7.25
CA PHE A 187 1.60 9.17 -8.15
C PHE A 187 0.53 10.18 -7.75
N ARG A 188 0.32 10.44 -6.45
CA ARG A 188 -0.56 11.54 -6.01
C ARG A 188 -0.03 12.89 -6.46
N GLU A 189 1.27 13.17 -6.24
CA GLU A 189 1.88 14.43 -6.67
C GLU A 189 1.85 14.57 -8.20
N LEU A 190 2.17 13.49 -8.92
CA LEU A 190 2.18 13.45 -10.38
C LEU A 190 0.80 13.64 -11.00
N PHE A 191 -0.24 12.93 -10.55
CA PHE A 191 -1.58 13.03 -11.13
C PHE A 191 -2.22 14.38 -10.87
N TRP A 192 -2.22 14.89 -9.62
CA TRP A 192 -2.78 16.22 -9.32
C TRP A 192 -2.07 17.33 -10.10
N SER A 193 -0.74 17.29 -10.14
CA SER A 193 0.04 18.32 -10.86
C SER A 193 0.01 18.16 -12.38
N ASN A 194 -0.41 17.01 -12.92
CA ASN A 194 -0.67 16.85 -14.37
C ASN A 194 -2.11 17.23 -14.74
N TYR A 195 -3.10 16.88 -13.90
CA TYR A 195 -4.51 17.22 -14.09
C TYR A 195 -4.69 18.74 -14.36
N LEU A 196 -3.98 19.56 -13.58
CA LEU A 196 -3.97 21.02 -13.71
C LEU A 196 -3.20 21.55 -14.95
N ALA A 197 -2.28 20.77 -15.52
CA ALA A 197 -1.30 21.25 -16.52
C ALA A 197 -1.46 20.64 -17.93
N LYS A 198 -2.27 19.57 -18.09
CA LYS A 198 -2.47 18.82 -19.34
C LYS A 198 -1.16 18.51 -20.11
N SER A 199 -0.17 17.90 -19.44
CA SER A 199 1.16 17.66 -20.04
C SER A 199 1.16 16.50 -21.07
N THR A 200 2.04 16.61 -22.07
CA THR A 200 2.21 15.56 -23.10
C THR A 200 2.79 14.27 -22.52
N PRO A 201 2.62 13.09 -23.16
CA PRO A 201 3.16 11.83 -22.66
C PRO A 201 4.67 11.83 -22.40
N LEU A 202 5.44 12.62 -23.16
CA LEU A 202 6.88 12.80 -22.96
C LEU A 202 7.18 13.63 -21.70
N GLN A 203 6.49 14.75 -21.51
CA GLN A 203 6.61 15.59 -20.32
C GLN A 203 6.16 14.83 -19.06
N PHE A 204 5.07 14.07 -19.15
CA PHE A 204 4.59 13.21 -18.06
C PHE A 204 5.62 12.12 -17.70
N ALA A 205 6.20 11.44 -18.70
CA ALA A 205 7.23 10.43 -18.47
C ALA A 205 8.51 11.01 -17.84
N GLN A 206 8.90 12.23 -18.23
CA GLN A 206 10.01 12.96 -17.61
C GLN A 206 9.67 13.32 -16.16
N LYS A 207 8.51 13.97 -15.94
CA LYS A 207 8.03 14.37 -14.61
C LYS A 207 7.89 13.20 -13.65
N LEU A 208 7.43 12.03 -14.10
CA LEU A 208 7.41 10.80 -13.30
C LEU A 208 8.81 10.41 -12.81
N VAL A 209 9.81 10.46 -13.70
CA VAL A 209 11.20 10.14 -13.36
C VAL A 209 11.78 11.16 -12.36
N ASP A 210 11.52 12.45 -12.59
CA ASP A 210 11.99 13.55 -11.72
C ASP A 210 11.35 13.48 -10.33
N THR A 211 10.02 13.32 -10.27
CA THR A 211 9.28 13.14 -9.03
C THR A 211 9.79 11.88 -8.32
N ALA A 212 9.85 10.72 -8.99
CA ALA A 212 10.37 9.49 -8.39
C ALA A 212 11.77 9.66 -7.80
N ALA A 213 12.70 10.28 -8.53
CA ALA A 213 14.04 10.56 -8.05
C ALA A 213 14.04 11.39 -6.76
N SER A 214 13.24 12.47 -6.72
CA SER A 214 13.11 13.33 -5.54
C SER A 214 12.51 12.62 -4.30
N LYS A 215 11.83 11.48 -4.49
CA LYS A 215 11.16 10.72 -3.42
C LYS A 215 11.82 9.38 -3.08
N PHE A 216 12.98 9.01 -3.62
CA PHE A 216 13.60 7.71 -3.30
C PHE A 216 13.95 7.51 -1.81
N SER A 217 13.98 8.58 -1.00
CA SER A 217 14.02 8.50 0.47
C SER A 217 12.81 7.83 1.12
N TYR A 218 11.68 7.74 0.41
CA TYR A 218 10.46 7.04 0.86
C TYR A 218 10.42 5.56 0.47
N LEU A 219 11.43 5.05 -0.25
CA LEU A 219 11.62 3.60 -0.41
C LEU A 219 12.15 2.99 0.90
N PRO A 220 11.87 1.71 1.19
CA PRO A 220 12.42 1.04 2.36
C PRO A 220 13.96 1.04 2.34
N SER A 221 14.58 1.04 3.51
CA SER A 221 16.04 1.24 3.65
C SER A 221 16.84 0.16 2.94
N ALA A 222 16.33 -1.07 2.92
CA ALA A 222 16.91 -2.21 2.22
C ALA A 222 16.91 -2.03 0.68
N HIS A 223 15.85 -1.47 0.10
CA HIS A 223 15.76 -1.16 -1.34
C HIS A 223 16.75 -0.06 -1.73
N VAL A 224 16.84 1.00 -0.92
CA VAL A 224 17.82 2.08 -1.09
C VAL A 224 19.25 1.54 -1.00
N ALA A 225 19.55 0.72 0.01
CA ALA A 225 20.84 0.08 0.18
C ALA A 225 21.19 -0.81 -1.03
N LEU A 226 20.24 -1.60 -1.53
CA LEU A 226 20.44 -2.42 -2.72
C LEU A 226 20.77 -1.56 -3.95
N LEU A 227 20.00 -0.51 -4.23
CA LEU A 227 20.26 0.39 -5.38
C LEU A 227 21.66 1.03 -5.30
N ARG A 228 22.15 1.37 -4.11
CA ARG A 228 23.53 1.87 -3.91
C ARG A 228 24.58 0.81 -4.23
N VAL A 229 24.40 -0.43 -3.78
CA VAL A 229 25.32 -1.54 -4.09
C VAL A 229 25.31 -1.86 -5.58
N LEU A 230 24.14 -1.92 -6.20
CA LEU A 230 23.98 -2.20 -7.62
C LEU A 230 24.66 -1.11 -8.49
N LYS A 231 24.62 0.16 -8.07
CA LYS A 231 25.32 1.27 -8.76
C LYS A 231 26.86 1.08 -8.80
N LEU A 232 27.44 0.30 -7.89
CA LEU A 232 28.87 -0.04 -7.91
C LEU A 232 29.20 -1.21 -8.84
N GLN A 233 28.20 -1.98 -9.27
CA GLN A 233 28.35 -3.23 -10.05
C GLN A 233 27.83 -3.11 -11.48
N PHE A 234 26.78 -2.31 -11.69
CA PHE A 234 26.09 -2.13 -12.96
C PHE A 234 26.09 -0.67 -13.40
N THR A 235 26.00 -0.47 -14.72
CA THR A 235 25.97 0.86 -15.32
C THR A 235 24.71 1.65 -14.95
N ASN A 236 24.79 2.98 -14.96
CA ASN A 236 23.63 3.84 -14.66
C ASN A 236 22.41 3.52 -15.56
N ASP A 237 22.61 3.17 -16.83
CA ASP A 237 21.53 2.77 -17.75
C ASP A 237 20.86 1.45 -17.33
N GLN A 238 21.63 0.51 -16.78
CA GLN A 238 21.09 -0.72 -16.19
C GLN A 238 20.29 -0.39 -14.93
N ILE A 239 20.80 0.45 -14.01
CA ILE A 239 20.05 0.85 -12.81
C ILE A 239 18.74 1.56 -13.17
N TRP A 240 18.76 2.48 -14.14
CA TRP A 240 17.53 3.11 -14.64
C TRP A 240 16.59 2.14 -15.36
N LYS A 241 17.12 1.10 -16.04
CA LYS A 241 16.30 0.01 -16.58
C LYS A 241 15.55 -0.73 -15.46
N LEU A 242 16.21 -1.10 -14.35
CA LEU A 242 15.56 -1.73 -13.20
C LEU A 242 14.48 -0.80 -12.60
N ILE A 243 14.84 0.45 -12.31
CA ILE A 243 13.92 1.44 -11.73
C ILE A 243 12.70 1.66 -12.64
N ILE A 244 12.88 1.85 -13.95
CA ILE A 244 11.77 2.11 -14.85
C ILE A 244 10.92 0.85 -15.07
N MET A 245 11.53 -0.30 -15.33
CA MET A 245 10.82 -1.51 -15.75
C MET A 245 10.16 -2.27 -14.60
N ASP A 246 10.77 -2.26 -13.41
CA ASP A 246 10.36 -3.08 -12.26
C ASP A 246 9.88 -2.28 -11.05
N LEU A 247 10.04 -0.95 -11.04
CA LEU A 247 9.49 -0.07 -9.99
C LEU A 247 8.46 0.92 -10.57
N LEU A 248 8.79 1.72 -11.58
CA LEU A 248 7.92 2.82 -12.03
C LEU A 248 6.80 2.39 -13.00
N ILE A 249 7.08 1.60 -14.03
CA ILE A 249 6.06 1.16 -15.00
C ILE A 249 4.97 0.29 -14.35
N PRO A 250 5.28 -0.73 -13.52
CA PRO A 250 4.25 -1.54 -12.89
C PRO A 250 3.33 -0.69 -12.00
N GLN A 251 3.91 0.22 -11.22
CA GLN A 251 3.15 1.12 -10.35
C GLN A 251 2.36 2.16 -11.14
N LEU A 252 2.90 2.71 -12.23
CA LEU A 252 2.16 3.59 -13.14
C LEU A 252 0.94 2.88 -13.75
N GLN A 253 1.10 1.67 -14.25
CA GLN A 253 0.00 0.89 -14.84
C GLN A 253 -1.07 0.60 -13.79
N LEU A 254 -0.66 0.14 -12.61
CA LEU A 254 -1.52 -0.13 -11.46
C LEU A 254 -2.32 1.12 -11.03
N GLN A 255 -1.62 2.21 -10.74
CA GLN A 255 -2.21 3.46 -10.25
C GLN A 255 -3.07 4.15 -11.32
N CYS A 256 -2.67 4.12 -12.59
CA CYS A 256 -3.52 4.64 -13.67
C CYS A 256 -4.81 3.84 -13.83
N ASN A 257 -4.79 2.51 -13.72
CA ASN A 257 -5.99 1.71 -13.98
C ASN A 257 -7.11 1.89 -12.93
N VAL A 258 -6.83 2.53 -11.79
CA VAL A 258 -7.77 2.70 -10.66
C VAL A 258 -7.89 4.14 -10.17
N SER A 259 -7.03 5.03 -10.66
CA SER A 259 -7.06 6.45 -10.35
C SER A 259 -8.37 7.08 -10.84
N PRO A 260 -9.04 7.92 -10.04
CA PRO A 260 -10.23 8.66 -10.48
C PRO A 260 -9.94 9.52 -11.72
N PHE A 261 -8.68 9.96 -11.91
CA PHE A 261 -8.26 10.77 -13.05
C PHE A 261 -8.29 10.04 -14.40
N SER A 262 -8.27 8.71 -14.40
CA SER A 262 -8.33 7.89 -15.62
C SER A 262 -9.76 7.64 -16.11
N TYR A 263 -10.76 8.02 -15.31
CA TYR A 263 -12.18 7.81 -15.56
C TYR A 263 -12.95 9.09 -15.91
N ILE A 264 -12.24 10.21 -16.01
CA ILE A 264 -12.75 11.54 -16.39
C ILE A 264 -13.11 11.56 -17.88
N LEU A 265 -14.15 12.33 -18.22
CA LEU A 265 -14.65 12.53 -19.59
C LEU A 265 -13.56 12.87 -20.62
N GLU A 266 -12.55 13.65 -20.24
CA GLU A 266 -11.30 13.84 -20.99
C GLU A 266 -10.12 13.30 -20.15
N PRO A 267 -9.59 12.08 -20.43
CA PRO A 267 -8.42 11.59 -19.71
C PRO A 267 -7.21 12.48 -20.00
N VAL A 268 -6.63 13.06 -18.94
CA VAL A 268 -5.60 14.11 -19.06
C VAL A 268 -4.23 13.57 -19.54
N TYR A 269 -4.10 12.25 -19.71
CA TYR A 269 -2.89 11.58 -20.19
C TYR A 269 -3.21 10.18 -20.75
N ASP A 270 -2.50 9.76 -21.80
CA ASP A 270 -2.50 8.36 -22.24
C ASP A 270 -1.40 7.57 -21.53
N CYS A 271 -1.78 6.78 -20.52
CA CYS A 271 -0.87 5.92 -19.78
C CYS A 271 -0.12 4.90 -20.66
N LYS A 272 -0.72 4.42 -21.76
CA LYS A 272 -0.07 3.46 -22.67
C LYS A 272 1.05 4.14 -23.45
N GLU A 273 0.82 5.37 -23.94
CA GLU A 273 1.87 6.16 -24.58
C GLU A 273 2.97 6.57 -23.59
N VAL A 274 2.64 6.95 -22.35
CA VAL A 274 3.65 7.19 -21.30
C VAL A 274 4.51 5.93 -21.07
N CYS A 275 3.89 4.75 -20.95
CA CYS A 275 4.63 3.49 -20.82
C CYS A 275 5.53 3.22 -22.04
N LYS A 276 5.04 3.45 -23.27
CA LYS A 276 5.85 3.32 -24.50
C LYS A 276 7.04 4.28 -24.50
N VAL A 277 6.86 5.53 -24.06
CA VAL A 277 7.96 6.50 -23.94
C VAL A 277 9.00 6.02 -22.92
N LEU A 278 8.58 5.54 -21.75
CA LEU A 278 9.48 5.00 -20.72
C LEU A 278 10.26 3.78 -21.21
N HIS A 279 9.59 2.81 -21.86
CA HIS A 279 10.26 1.67 -22.51
C HIS A 279 11.25 2.14 -23.57
N LYS A 280 10.85 3.07 -24.45
CA LYS A 280 11.71 3.61 -25.51
C LYS A 280 12.96 4.28 -24.93
N ARG A 281 12.83 5.04 -23.84
CA ARG A 281 13.96 5.66 -23.12
C ARG A 281 14.97 4.61 -22.64
N VAL A 282 14.48 3.53 -22.02
CA VAL A 282 15.30 2.39 -21.59
C VAL A 282 16.04 1.72 -22.76
N HIS A 283 15.41 1.60 -23.93
CA HIS A 283 16.05 0.97 -25.10
C HIS A 283 16.99 1.91 -25.89
N GLN A 284 16.69 3.21 -25.98
CA GLN A 284 17.48 4.17 -26.76
C GLN A 284 18.88 4.44 -26.18
N ASN A 285 19.04 4.38 -24.84
CA ASN A 285 20.36 4.52 -24.22
C ASN A 285 21.30 3.36 -24.63
N ASN A 286 20.77 2.13 -24.70
CA ASN A 286 21.53 0.95 -25.15
C ASN A 286 21.94 1.06 -26.62
N LEU A 287 21.06 1.57 -27.49
CA LEU A 287 21.36 1.79 -28.91
C LEU A 287 22.43 2.85 -29.14
N ARG A 288 22.38 3.98 -28.41
CA ARG A 288 23.44 5.01 -28.48
C ARG A 288 24.78 4.48 -28.03
N LYS A 289 24.81 3.65 -26.98
CA LYS A 289 26.05 3.03 -26.51
C LYS A 289 26.63 2.07 -27.56
N SER A 290 25.84 1.11 -28.04
CA SER A 290 26.27 0.17 -29.10
C SER A 290 26.74 0.87 -30.38
N LEU A 291 26.10 1.96 -30.80
CA LEU A 291 26.54 2.73 -31.97
C LEU A 291 27.85 3.51 -31.73
N ASN A 292 28.14 3.91 -30.49
CA ASN A 292 29.41 4.54 -30.14
C ASN A 292 30.52 3.49 -29.99
N ASP A 293 30.22 2.33 -29.39
CA ASP A 293 31.15 1.21 -29.26
C ASP A 293 31.59 0.73 -30.67
N ILE A 294 30.65 0.55 -31.61
CA ILE A 294 30.95 0.20 -33.03
C ILE A 294 31.75 1.30 -33.75
N LYS A 295 31.55 2.58 -33.41
CA LYS A 295 32.35 3.69 -33.96
C LYS A 295 33.77 3.69 -33.41
N ASN A 296 33.95 3.37 -32.14
CA ASN A 296 35.26 3.31 -31.50
C ASN A 296 36.04 2.09 -32.00
N GLU A 297 35.43 0.90 -32.10
CA GLU A 297 36.06 -0.28 -32.72
C GLU A 297 36.50 -0.01 -34.17
N ARG A 298 35.73 0.79 -34.93
CA ARG A 298 36.13 1.24 -36.27
C ARG A 298 37.30 2.21 -36.25
N LEU A 299 37.37 3.13 -35.30
CA LEU A 299 38.49 4.05 -35.16
C LEU A 299 39.77 3.32 -34.73
N ASP A 300 39.67 2.38 -33.79
CA ASP A 300 40.81 1.57 -33.33
C ASP A 300 41.33 0.65 -34.45
N THR A 301 40.43 0.04 -35.24
CA THR A 301 40.83 -0.78 -36.41
C THR A 301 41.31 0.06 -37.59
N GLU A 302 40.83 1.29 -37.77
CA GLU A 302 41.39 2.24 -38.74
C GLU A 302 42.80 2.68 -38.33
N ASP A 303 43.06 2.98 -37.04
CA ASP A 303 44.39 3.36 -36.54
C ASP A 303 45.43 2.22 -36.62
N GLU A 304 45.04 0.96 -36.41
CA GLU A 304 45.92 -0.20 -36.70
C GLU A 304 46.16 -0.41 -38.20
N SER A 305 45.16 -0.13 -39.05
CA SER A 305 45.31 -0.19 -40.51
C SER A 305 46.19 0.93 -41.08
N ILE A 306 46.19 2.11 -40.45
CA ILE A 306 46.98 3.27 -40.85
C ILE A 306 48.46 3.11 -40.44
N LYS A 307 48.75 2.46 -39.30
CA LYS A 307 50.12 2.11 -38.90
C LYS A 307 50.78 1.04 -39.77
N SER A 308 50.02 0.29 -40.57
CA SER A 308 50.53 -0.79 -41.44
C SER A 308 50.63 -0.42 -42.93
N ARG A 309 50.29 0.82 -43.33
CA ARG A 309 50.41 1.28 -44.73
C ARG A 309 50.92 2.71 -44.84
N GLY A 310 52.24 2.86 -44.98
CA GLY A 310 52.86 4.17 -45.23
C GLY A 310 54.20 4.12 -45.95
N ILE A 311 54.22 3.80 -47.26
CA ILE A 311 55.30 4.25 -48.18
C ILE A 311 54.76 4.50 -49.61
N TYR A 312 55.29 5.56 -50.26
CA TYR A 312 55.27 5.93 -51.69
C TYR A 312 54.09 6.73 -52.34
N ASN A 313 54.21 8.05 -52.23
CA ASN A 313 54.41 9.05 -53.33
C ASN A 313 53.41 9.26 -54.51
N SER A 314 52.76 10.43 -54.45
CA SER A 314 52.93 11.61 -55.36
C SER A 314 52.33 11.69 -56.79
N ASN A 315 51.70 12.86 -57.04
CA ASN A 315 51.54 13.62 -58.31
C ASN A 315 50.57 13.04 -59.39
N LEU A 316 49.50 13.74 -59.82
CA LEU A 316 49.53 14.91 -60.73
C LEU A 316 48.15 15.62 -60.93
N ASN A 317 48.17 16.96 -60.93
CA ASN A 317 47.44 17.94 -61.77
C ASN A 317 45.99 17.76 -62.33
N SER A 318 45.12 18.70 -61.91
CA SER A 318 44.49 19.76 -62.73
C SER A 318 43.08 19.63 -63.38
N ASN A 319 42.24 20.61 -63.01
CA ASN A 319 41.41 21.52 -63.85
C ASN A 319 40.16 21.08 -64.65
N ARG A 320 39.02 21.59 -64.15
CA ARG A 320 38.03 22.51 -64.80
C ARG A 320 36.87 22.00 -65.68
N SER A 321 35.68 22.46 -65.25
CA SER A 321 34.51 22.96 -66.03
C SER A 321 33.63 21.92 -66.76
N SER A 322 32.34 22.17 -67.08
CA SER A 322 31.52 23.41 -67.04
C SER A 322 29.99 23.14 -66.96
N MET A 323 29.23 24.20 -66.60
CA MET A 323 27.87 24.58 -67.07
C MET A 323 26.60 23.68 -66.94
N PHE A 324 25.66 24.16 -66.10
CA PHE A 324 24.22 24.48 -66.32
C PHE A 324 23.68 24.63 -67.79
N PRO A 325 22.34 24.79 -68.05
CA PRO A 325 21.12 24.60 -67.22
C PRO A 325 19.83 24.01 -67.92
N THR A 326 18.75 23.86 -67.14
CA THR A 326 17.30 24.12 -67.45
C THR A 326 16.45 23.33 -68.49
N ASN A 327 15.33 22.81 -67.95
CA ASN A 327 13.90 23.04 -68.34
C ASN A 327 13.08 22.10 -69.27
N ILE A 328 11.80 21.97 -68.85
CA ILE A 328 10.53 21.67 -69.57
C ILE A 328 10.01 20.20 -69.59
N TYR A 329 8.74 20.10 -69.18
CA TYR A 329 7.75 18.99 -69.11
C TYR A 329 7.16 18.59 -70.50
N PRO A 330 6.11 17.74 -70.64
CA PRO A 330 5.68 16.51 -69.92
C PRO A 330 5.31 15.33 -70.90
N LEU A 331 4.84 14.17 -70.38
CA LEU A 331 3.59 13.44 -70.76
C LEU A 331 3.65 11.89 -70.58
N THR A 332 2.57 11.32 -70.00
CA THR A 332 1.93 9.99 -70.26
C THR A 332 2.73 8.67 -70.16
N ASP A 333 2.18 7.50 -69.76
CA ASP A 333 0.79 7.13 -69.43
C ASP A 333 0.66 5.81 -68.62
N SER A 334 -0.50 5.61 -67.95
CA SER A 334 -1.09 4.32 -67.47
C SER A 334 -0.29 3.45 -66.45
N PHE A 335 -0.86 2.64 -65.54
CA PHE A 335 -2.20 2.08 -65.24
C PHE A 335 -2.56 2.38 -63.74
N ARG A 336 -3.80 2.65 -63.27
CA ARG A 336 -5.06 1.85 -63.21
C ARG A 336 -4.89 0.49 -62.47
N GLU A 337 -5.69 0.03 -61.50
CA GLU A 337 -7.07 0.29 -61.00
C GLU A 337 -7.11 -0.06 -59.47
N ASN A 338 -8.11 0.23 -58.61
CA ASN A 338 -9.33 1.08 -58.53
C ASN A 338 -9.69 1.23 -57.01
N CYS A 339 -10.31 2.31 -56.50
CA CYS A 339 -11.76 2.65 -56.42
C CYS A 339 -12.64 1.61 -55.68
N GLU A 340 -13.64 1.96 -54.85
CA GLU A 340 -14.33 3.24 -54.55
C GLU A 340 -15.01 3.14 -53.14
N TYR A 341 -15.90 3.99 -52.59
CA TYR A 341 -16.68 5.17 -53.04
C TYR A 341 -16.72 6.26 -51.91
N LYS A 342 -17.77 7.08 -51.85
CA LYS A 342 -18.13 8.14 -50.87
C LYS A 342 -19.66 8.29 -50.82
N GLU A 343 -20.20 9.09 -49.90
CA GLU A 343 -21.13 10.24 -50.09
C GLU A 343 -21.55 10.76 -48.69
N PHE A 344 -21.50 12.05 -48.31
CA PHE A 344 -21.93 13.36 -48.84
C PHE A 344 -23.41 13.71 -48.63
N GLU A 345 -23.65 14.80 -47.90
CA GLU A 345 -24.69 15.80 -48.21
C GLU A 345 -24.32 17.15 -47.55
N ASP A 346 -24.58 18.26 -48.25
CA ASP A 346 -24.21 19.64 -47.88
C ASP A 346 -25.42 20.41 -47.32
N ILE A 347 -25.19 21.35 -46.38
CA ILE A 347 -25.93 22.63 -46.31
C ILE A 347 -24.95 23.74 -45.86
N ASP A 348 -24.91 24.84 -46.61
CA ASP A 348 -24.24 26.10 -46.26
C ASP A 348 -25.30 27.20 -46.17
N ASP A 349 -25.33 28.00 -45.09
CA ASP A 349 -25.79 29.40 -45.19
C ASP A 349 -25.52 30.28 -43.94
N ASN A 350 -25.09 31.51 -44.23
CA ASN A 350 -25.27 32.76 -43.45
C ASN A 350 -24.62 32.98 -42.06
N LYS A 351 -23.41 33.56 -42.11
CA LYS A 351 -23.01 34.86 -41.50
C LYS A 351 -23.77 35.37 -40.24
N ILE A 352 -23.08 35.39 -39.09
CA ILE A 352 -23.26 36.41 -38.04
C ILE A 352 -21.89 36.95 -37.58
N HIS A 353 -21.78 38.28 -37.45
CA HIS A 353 -20.60 38.98 -36.94
C HIS A 353 -20.60 39.03 -35.40
N VAL A 354 -19.48 38.67 -34.77
CA VAL A 354 -19.14 39.05 -33.37
C VAL A 354 -17.64 39.41 -33.32
N PRO A 355 -17.21 40.50 -32.63
CA PRO A 355 -15.88 41.08 -32.83
C PRO A 355 -14.75 40.48 -31.98
N ASN A 356 -13.52 40.75 -32.43
CA ASN A 356 -12.26 40.35 -31.80
C ASN A 356 -12.11 40.82 -30.34
N ASN A 357 -11.59 39.94 -29.48
CA ASN A 357 -10.79 40.30 -28.31
C ASN A 357 -9.80 39.19 -27.92
N HIS A 358 -8.77 38.97 -28.75
CA HIS A 358 -7.61 38.14 -28.40
C HIS A 358 -6.31 38.69 -29.02
N ILE A 359 -5.81 39.81 -28.48
CA ILE A 359 -4.44 40.28 -28.70
C ILE A 359 -3.81 40.59 -27.33
N ILE A 360 -3.36 39.53 -26.64
CA ILE A 360 -2.22 39.42 -25.71
C ILE A 360 -2.07 37.90 -25.50
N LEU A 361 -1.22 37.26 -26.32
CA LEU A 361 -0.66 35.89 -26.17
C LEU A 361 0.04 35.36 -27.46
N LYS A 362 0.11 36.14 -28.54
CA LYS A 362 0.82 35.73 -29.79
C LYS A 362 2.32 36.04 -29.85
N ASN A 363 2.87 36.81 -28.91
CA ASN A 363 4.30 37.16 -28.90
C ASN A 363 5.18 36.28 -27.99
N THR A 364 4.61 35.29 -27.28
CA THR A 364 5.37 34.38 -26.40
C THR A 364 5.67 33.01 -27.03
N LEU A 365 5.14 32.73 -28.23
CA LEU A 365 5.19 31.40 -28.86
C LEU A 365 5.98 31.34 -30.18
N SER A 366 6.59 32.45 -30.61
CA SER A 366 7.43 32.51 -31.83
C SER A 366 8.93 32.25 -31.59
N ASN A 367 9.41 32.24 -30.33
CA ASN A 367 10.82 32.04 -29.99
C ASN A 367 11.18 30.61 -29.53
N ILE A 368 10.25 29.64 -29.58
CA ILE A 368 10.50 28.24 -29.20
C ILE A 368 10.49 27.33 -30.45
N LYS A 369 11.20 27.73 -31.50
CA LYS A 369 11.53 26.87 -32.65
C LYS A 369 12.95 27.15 -33.15
N LYS A 370 13.80 26.12 -33.06
CA LYS A 370 15.19 26.02 -33.60
C LYS A 370 16.36 26.54 -32.74
N SER A 371 16.34 26.24 -31.45
CA SER A 371 17.56 25.88 -30.71
C SER A 371 17.20 24.93 -29.56
N GLU A 372 18.13 24.06 -29.17
CA GLU A 372 18.14 23.36 -27.86
C GLU A 372 16.90 22.50 -27.49
N ILE A 373 16.71 21.40 -28.21
CA ILE A 373 16.10 20.16 -27.64
C ILE A 373 17.15 19.03 -27.58
N HIS A 374 18.42 19.34 -27.87
CA HIS A 374 19.45 18.32 -28.07
C HIS A 374 20.35 18.03 -26.86
N ASN A 375 20.31 18.82 -25.78
CA ASN A 375 21.22 18.70 -24.63
C ASN A 375 20.59 18.58 -23.23
N ASP A 376 19.29 18.81 -23.02
CA ASP A 376 18.63 18.68 -21.69
C ASP A 376 18.50 17.23 -21.16
N THR A 377 19.30 16.31 -21.73
CA THR A 377 19.64 15.02 -21.12
C THR A 377 20.82 15.13 -20.15
N GLU A 378 21.00 16.29 -19.49
CA GLU A 378 21.80 16.33 -18.27
C GLU A 378 21.15 15.37 -17.26
N ARG A 379 21.92 14.32 -16.96
CA ARG A 379 21.46 13.18 -16.20
C ARG A 379 21.11 13.66 -14.80
N ILE A 380 19.91 13.32 -14.29
CA ILE A 380 19.72 13.22 -12.85
C ILE A 380 20.81 12.30 -12.33
N SER A 381 21.81 12.89 -11.69
CA SER A 381 22.92 12.11 -11.19
C SER A 381 22.43 11.37 -9.96
N LEU A 382 22.60 10.05 -9.96
CA LEU A 382 22.34 9.21 -8.78
C LEU A 382 23.26 9.56 -7.58
N THR A 383 24.05 10.65 -7.65
CA THR A 383 24.81 11.24 -6.54
C THR A 383 24.04 12.33 -5.78
N GLU A 384 22.97 12.90 -6.36
CA GLU A 384 22.17 13.97 -5.75
C GLU A 384 20.94 13.45 -4.99
N LEU A 385 20.72 12.14 -5.03
CA LEU A 385 19.62 11.49 -4.34
C LEU A 385 19.80 11.58 -2.82
N ASN A 386 19.01 12.47 -2.21
CA ASN A 386 19.00 12.62 -0.76
C ASN A 386 18.22 11.46 -0.13
N PHE A 387 18.92 10.66 0.70
CA PHE A 387 18.37 9.44 1.29
C PHE A 387 18.24 9.60 2.81
N HIS A 388 17.08 10.04 3.27
CA HIS A 388 16.71 10.01 4.68
C HIS A 388 16.13 8.64 5.08
N ASN A 389 15.95 8.40 6.38
CA ASN A 389 15.41 7.15 6.88
C ASN A 389 13.95 6.95 6.43
N SER A 390 13.63 5.74 5.96
CA SER A 390 12.24 5.35 5.64
C SER A 390 11.33 5.48 6.86
N VAL A 391 10.08 5.89 6.63
CA VAL A 391 9.07 6.13 7.68
C VAL A 391 8.15 4.91 7.87
N TYR A 392 8.17 3.94 6.96
CA TYR A 392 7.24 2.80 6.93
C TYR A 392 7.98 1.46 6.81
N GLU A 393 8.40 0.96 7.95
CA GLU A 393 8.88 -0.41 8.17
C GLU A 393 8.17 -0.91 9.45
N ILE A 394 7.91 -2.22 9.61
CA ILE A 394 7.38 -2.72 10.90
C ILE A 394 8.46 -2.47 11.95
N PRO A 395 8.23 -1.65 13.01
CA PRO A 395 9.34 -1.21 13.83
C PRO A 395 9.74 -2.24 14.88
N ASP A 396 11.04 -2.24 15.14
CA ASP A 396 11.78 -3.24 15.90
C ASP A 396 11.16 -3.60 17.28
N ALA A 397 10.42 -2.69 17.94
CA ALA A 397 9.91 -2.92 19.30
C ALA A 397 8.75 -3.94 19.43
N PHE A 398 8.15 -4.42 18.33
CA PHE A 398 7.25 -5.59 18.40
C PHE A 398 7.96 -6.93 18.37
N VAL A 399 9.29 -6.94 18.20
CA VAL A 399 10.08 -8.11 18.48
C VAL A 399 10.22 -8.21 20.00
N ALA A 400 9.70 -9.29 20.60
CA ALA A 400 9.91 -9.57 22.02
C ALA A 400 11.40 -9.79 22.28
N TYR A 401 12.06 -8.78 22.87
CA TYR A 401 13.52 -8.73 22.94
C TYR A 401 14.16 -9.74 23.88
N ASP A 402 13.42 -10.22 24.89
CA ASP A 402 14.00 -11.06 25.94
C ASP A 402 14.25 -12.50 25.49
N GLN A 403 13.43 -13.08 24.59
CA GLN A 403 13.70 -14.42 24.02
C GLN A 403 13.25 -14.55 22.55
N THR A 404 14.24 -14.59 21.66
CA THR A 404 14.17 -14.93 20.23
C THR A 404 13.24 -14.09 19.33
N PHE A 405 13.86 -13.38 18.38
CA PHE A 405 13.17 -12.83 17.20
C PHE A 405 12.35 -13.93 16.52
N SER A 406 11.11 -13.64 16.11
CA SER A 406 10.32 -14.53 15.27
C SER A 406 10.15 -13.97 13.86
N ILE A 407 10.29 -14.83 12.86
CA ILE A 407 10.00 -14.53 11.45
C ILE A 407 8.88 -15.46 11.01
N ASP A 408 7.73 -14.88 10.69
CA ASP A 408 6.58 -15.63 10.20
C ASP A 408 6.71 -15.86 8.70
N VAL A 409 6.75 -17.12 8.29
CA VAL A 409 6.92 -17.53 6.89
C VAL A 409 5.69 -18.34 6.47
N ILE A 410 5.10 -17.99 5.31
CA ILE A 410 4.05 -18.78 4.68
C ILE A 410 4.67 -19.52 3.50
N LEU A 411 4.53 -20.84 3.48
CA LEU A 411 5.04 -21.72 2.43
C LEU A 411 3.93 -22.64 1.92
N THR A 412 4.18 -23.27 0.78
CA THR A 412 3.40 -24.36 0.23
C THR A 412 4.25 -25.63 0.14
N LEU A 413 3.63 -26.78 -0.12
CA LEU A 413 4.39 -28.00 -0.40
C LEU A 413 5.24 -27.86 -1.67
N LEU A 414 4.77 -27.07 -2.66
CA LEU A 414 5.54 -26.77 -3.87
C LEU A 414 6.85 -26.03 -3.55
N ASP A 415 6.84 -25.09 -2.61
CA ASP A 415 8.04 -24.35 -2.20
C ASP A 415 9.12 -25.29 -1.65
N ILE A 416 8.74 -26.24 -0.78
CA ILE A 416 9.66 -27.25 -0.25
C ILE A 416 10.20 -28.17 -1.35
N GLN A 417 9.34 -28.61 -2.28
CA GLN A 417 9.79 -29.40 -3.44
C GLN A 417 10.74 -28.62 -4.35
N CYS A 418 10.53 -27.32 -4.52
CA CYS A 418 11.41 -26.44 -5.28
C CYS A 418 12.80 -26.29 -4.62
N LEU A 419 12.86 -26.15 -3.29
CA LEU A 419 14.12 -26.09 -2.56
C LEU A 419 14.88 -27.42 -2.58
N ASN A 420 14.17 -28.54 -2.46
CA ASN A 420 14.76 -29.87 -2.59
C ASN A 420 15.38 -30.07 -4.00
N LYS A 421 14.69 -29.65 -5.06
CA LYS A 421 15.19 -29.68 -6.45
C LYS A 421 16.44 -28.81 -6.68
N LEU A 422 16.57 -27.70 -5.96
CA LEU A 422 17.79 -26.86 -6.00
C LEU A 422 19.00 -27.53 -5.32
N GLY A 423 18.83 -28.69 -4.67
CA GLY A 423 19.87 -29.32 -3.86
C GLY A 423 20.12 -28.59 -2.55
N ILE A 424 19.20 -27.72 -2.11
CA ILE A 424 19.30 -26.99 -0.85
C ILE A 424 18.88 -27.94 0.27
N ILE A 425 19.84 -28.73 0.74
CA ILE A 425 19.59 -29.78 1.69
C ILE A 425 20.60 -29.69 2.84
N LEU A 426 20.10 -29.53 4.06
CA LEU A 426 20.91 -29.71 5.27
C LEU A 426 21.23 -31.21 5.41
N PRO A 427 22.51 -31.63 5.49
CA PRO A 427 22.87 -33.06 5.51
C PRO A 427 22.11 -33.90 6.55
N HIS A 428 21.91 -33.34 7.76
CA HIS A 428 21.21 -33.99 8.87
C HIS A 428 19.67 -33.95 8.79
N HIS A 429 19.08 -33.17 7.89
CA HIS A 429 17.63 -33.06 7.71
C HIS A 429 17.16 -33.54 6.32
N SER A 430 18.10 -33.98 5.48
CA SER A 430 17.90 -34.43 4.10
C SER A 430 16.73 -35.39 3.92
N GLN A 431 16.83 -36.56 4.55
CA GLN A 431 15.83 -37.63 4.50
C GLN A 431 14.44 -37.18 4.96
N ARG A 432 14.35 -36.18 5.84
CA ARG A 432 13.07 -35.63 6.33
C ARG A 432 12.46 -34.61 5.36
N ILE A 433 13.28 -33.77 4.75
CA ILE A 433 12.81 -32.84 3.69
C ILE A 433 12.35 -33.64 2.47
N GLU A 434 13.06 -34.72 2.14
CA GLU A 434 12.66 -35.68 1.12
C GLU A 434 11.38 -36.43 1.49
N SER A 435 11.24 -36.93 2.73
CA SER A 435 10.02 -37.61 3.18
C SER A 435 8.78 -36.72 3.13
N ILE A 436 8.92 -35.42 3.41
CA ILE A 436 7.82 -34.45 3.25
C ILE A 436 7.37 -34.39 1.77
N CYS A 437 8.31 -34.46 0.83
CA CYS A 437 8.01 -34.43 -0.61
C CYS A 437 7.34 -35.72 -1.12
N THR A 438 7.63 -36.88 -0.51
CA THR A 438 7.12 -38.20 -0.94
C THR A 438 5.86 -38.65 -0.19
N ASN A 439 5.71 -38.32 1.09
CA ASN A 439 4.69 -38.96 1.94
C ASN A 439 3.34 -38.21 1.95
N TYR A 440 3.33 -36.95 1.52
CA TYR A 440 2.19 -36.04 1.66
C TYR A 440 1.45 -35.72 0.34
N HIS A 441 1.37 -36.70 -0.57
CA HIS A 441 0.70 -36.56 -1.87
C HIS A 441 -0.80 -36.21 -1.79
N TYR A 442 -1.43 -36.41 -0.63
CA TYR A 442 -2.84 -36.05 -0.38
C TYR A 442 -3.03 -34.56 -0.02
N ILE A 443 -1.96 -33.84 0.34
CA ILE A 443 -2.04 -32.41 0.63
C ILE A 443 -1.99 -31.63 -0.70
N PRO A 444 -2.95 -30.73 -0.98
CA PRO A 444 -2.89 -29.90 -2.18
C PRO A 444 -1.57 -29.12 -2.26
N ILE A 445 -0.86 -29.24 -3.37
CA ILE A 445 0.55 -28.82 -3.47
C ILE A 445 0.77 -27.31 -3.20
N LEU A 446 -0.24 -26.49 -3.49
CA LEU A 446 -0.27 -25.04 -3.25
C LEU A 446 -1.06 -24.64 -1.98
N LEU A 447 -1.41 -25.57 -1.08
CA LEU A 447 -2.05 -25.22 0.19
C LEU A 447 -1.08 -24.41 1.06
N PRO A 448 -1.41 -23.17 1.46
CA PRO A 448 -0.51 -22.38 2.30
C PRO A 448 -0.55 -22.85 3.75
N TRP A 449 0.64 -22.92 4.35
CA TRP A 449 0.82 -23.16 5.76
C TRP A 449 1.84 -22.21 6.36
N LYS A 450 1.67 -21.89 7.64
CA LYS A 450 2.48 -20.95 8.41
C LYS A 450 3.53 -21.70 9.24
N ILE A 451 4.74 -21.16 9.28
CA ILE A 451 5.76 -21.51 10.27
C ILE A 451 6.24 -20.24 10.98
N HIS A 452 6.36 -20.34 12.30
CA HIS A 452 7.09 -19.41 13.15
C HIS A 452 8.57 -19.82 13.22
N LEU A 453 9.47 -19.01 12.65
CA LEU A 453 10.92 -19.25 12.69
C LEU A 453 11.57 -18.44 13.79
N PHE A 454 12.42 -19.08 14.59
CA PHE A 454 13.24 -18.41 15.60
C PHE A 454 14.72 -18.44 15.17
N PRO A 455 15.19 -17.49 14.33
CA PRO A 455 16.56 -17.48 13.85
C PRO A 455 17.58 -17.22 14.98
N LYS A 456 18.60 -18.08 15.05
CA LYS A 456 19.74 -17.93 15.96
C LYS A 456 20.76 -16.92 15.40
N ILE A 457 20.37 -15.65 15.35
CA ILE A 457 21.24 -14.54 14.95
C ILE A 457 21.73 -13.86 16.24
N PRO A 458 23.04 -13.51 16.36
CA PRO A 458 23.50 -12.70 17.48
C PRO A 458 22.70 -11.39 17.46
N GLN A 459 21.97 -11.10 18.54
CA GLN A 459 21.19 -9.87 18.60
C GLN A 459 22.11 -8.68 18.31
N PRO A 460 21.74 -7.72 17.46
CA PRO A 460 22.36 -6.41 17.55
C PRO A 460 22.20 -5.95 19.01
N PRO A 461 23.21 -5.28 19.61
CA PRO A 461 23.11 -4.85 20.99
C PRO A 461 21.80 -4.08 21.13
N SER A 462 20.92 -4.57 22.03
CA SER A 462 19.69 -3.86 22.31
C SER A 462 20.09 -2.45 22.70
N PHE A 463 19.50 -1.46 22.04
CA PHE A 463 19.41 -0.14 22.63
C PHE A 463 18.25 -0.25 23.61
N PRO A 464 18.46 -0.52 24.91
CA PRO A 464 17.37 -0.36 25.87
C PRO A 464 16.90 1.07 25.69
N MET A 465 15.65 1.25 25.27
CA MET A 465 15.09 2.60 25.13
C MET A 465 15.24 3.25 26.49
N ARG A 466 16.01 4.34 26.55
CA ARG A 466 16.30 5.00 27.82
C ARG A 466 14.95 5.41 28.44
N PRO A 467 14.57 4.89 29.61
CA PRO A 467 13.28 5.18 30.22
C PRO A 467 13.09 6.70 30.26
N LEU A 468 12.02 7.19 29.63
CA LEU A 468 11.85 8.61 29.36
C LEU A 468 11.59 9.38 30.66
N LEU A 469 10.83 8.77 31.56
CA LEU A 469 10.40 9.30 32.84
C LEU A 469 11.36 8.91 33.99
N PHE A 470 11.87 7.68 34.04
CA PHE A 470 12.79 7.17 35.07
C PHE A 470 14.22 6.95 34.55
N ARG A 471 14.84 8.03 34.05
CA ARG A 471 16.08 7.97 33.24
C ARG A 471 17.28 7.27 33.86
N ASP A 472 17.45 7.34 35.18
CA ASP A 472 18.63 6.83 35.89
C ASP A 472 18.29 6.51 37.36
N LYS A 473 18.88 5.42 37.87
CA LYS A 473 18.71 4.80 39.21
C LYS A 473 17.41 4.01 39.39
N CYS A 474 17.52 2.69 39.24
CA CYS A 474 16.69 1.77 40.01
C CYS A 474 16.93 2.07 41.50
N ILE A 475 15.90 2.50 42.22
CA ILE A 475 15.93 2.41 43.67
C ILE A 475 15.96 0.89 43.95
N PRO A 476 16.90 0.35 44.74
CA PRO A 476 16.92 -1.09 44.99
C PRO A 476 15.55 -1.51 45.55
N PRO A 477 15.04 -2.72 45.26
CA PRO A 477 13.87 -3.22 45.95
C PRO A 477 14.14 -3.18 47.46
N PRO A 478 13.20 -2.71 48.29
CA PRO A 478 13.42 -2.72 49.73
C PRO A 478 13.51 -4.18 50.19
N PRO A 479 14.30 -4.50 51.24
CA PRO A 479 14.41 -5.87 51.73
C PRO A 479 13.02 -6.43 52.08
N ALA A 480 12.78 -7.71 51.79
CA ALA A 480 11.46 -8.32 51.98
C ALA A 480 11.10 -8.37 53.48
N ASP A 481 10.27 -7.42 53.92
CA ASP A 481 9.86 -7.29 55.31
C ASP A 481 8.35 -7.48 55.46
N ASN A 482 7.96 -8.69 55.86
CA ASN A 482 6.57 -9.13 55.90
C ASN A 482 5.67 -8.25 56.77
N TRP A 483 6.17 -7.71 57.90
CA TRP A 483 5.33 -6.89 58.77
C TRP A 483 5.09 -5.49 58.21
N LYS A 484 6.05 -4.93 57.45
CA LYS A 484 5.90 -3.65 56.74
C LYS A 484 4.93 -3.80 55.57
N LEU A 485 5.01 -4.91 54.83
CA LEU A 485 4.07 -5.22 53.75
C LEU A 485 2.63 -5.44 54.25
N GLN A 486 2.45 -6.14 55.38
CA GLN A 486 1.14 -6.29 56.02
C GLN A 486 0.56 -4.95 56.46
N LEU A 487 1.35 -4.14 57.17
CA LEU A 487 0.96 -2.79 57.62
C LEU A 487 0.59 -1.89 56.43
N TRP A 488 1.34 -1.95 55.32
CA TRP A 488 0.99 -1.23 54.10
C TRP A 488 -0.34 -1.67 53.50
N SER A 489 -0.62 -2.97 53.48
CA SER A 489 -1.89 -3.51 52.99
C SER A 489 -3.08 -2.98 53.80
N GLU A 490 -2.95 -2.95 55.13
CA GLU A 490 -3.97 -2.40 56.03
C GLU A 490 -4.20 -0.90 55.80
N ILE A 491 -3.12 -0.11 55.67
CA ILE A 491 -3.20 1.33 55.37
C ILE A 491 -3.84 1.56 54.00
N ARG A 492 -3.52 0.77 52.97
CA ARG A 492 -4.15 0.87 51.64
C ARG A 492 -5.65 0.58 51.69
N ILE A 493 -6.09 -0.39 52.49
CA ILE A 493 -7.52 -0.67 52.70
C ILE A 493 -8.20 0.53 53.36
N ALA A 494 -7.63 1.04 54.46
CA ALA A 494 -8.19 2.20 55.16
C ALA A 494 -8.22 3.47 54.30
N ALA A 495 -7.17 3.74 53.52
CA ALA A 495 -7.14 4.85 52.56
C ALA A 495 -8.24 4.72 51.48
N SER A 496 -8.45 3.51 50.97
CA SER A 496 -9.52 3.23 50.01
C SER A 496 -10.92 3.37 50.61
N GLU A 497 -11.12 2.95 51.86
CA GLU A 497 -12.35 3.17 52.65
C GLU A 497 -12.63 4.68 52.84
N MET A 498 -11.58 5.50 52.91
CA MET A 498 -11.65 6.96 53.11
C MET A 498 -11.61 7.78 51.81
N HIS A 499 -11.49 7.15 50.64
CA HIS A 499 -11.25 7.79 49.34
C HIS A 499 -10.02 8.73 49.31
N LEU A 500 -8.97 8.38 50.06
CA LEU A 500 -7.70 9.12 50.12
C LEU A 500 -6.58 8.37 49.38
N ASP A 501 -5.57 9.12 48.94
CA ASP A 501 -4.33 8.52 48.46
C ASP A 501 -3.55 7.92 49.64
N PRO A 502 -3.11 6.64 49.57
CA PRO A 502 -2.49 5.97 50.71
C PRO A 502 -1.07 6.49 51.02
N VAL A 503 -0.42 7.17 50.06
CA VAL A 503 0.88 7.81 50.31
C VAL A 503 0.67 9.14 51.01
N GLN A 504 -0.28 9.97 50.54
CA GLN A 504 -0.68 11.20 51.23
C GLN A 504 -1.16 10.92 52.65
N LEU A 505 -1.96 9.87 52.85
CA LEU A 505 -2.44 9.47 54.17
C LEU A 505 -1.29 9.23 55.15
N ILE A 506 -0.16 8.67 54.69
CA ILE A 506 1.03 8.44 55.52
C ILE A 506 1.90 9.71 55.63
N THR A 507 2.13 10.46 54.55
CA THR A 507 2.97 11.68 54.62
C THR A 507 2.34 12.79 55.45
N ASP A 508 1.00 12.80 55.53
CA ASP A 508 0.23 13.80 56.24
C ASP A 508 -0.17 13.34 57.66
N MET A 509 0.35 12.18 58.13
CA MET A 509 0.10 11.65 59.49
C MET A 509 0.56 12.59 60.61
N GLU A 510 1.61 13.39 60.38
CA GLU A 510 2.06 14.40 61.36
C GLU A 510 1.15 15.64 61.42
N ILE A 511 0.16 15.76 60.52
CA ILE A 511 -0.58 17.01 60.27
C ILE A 511 -2.11 16.85 60.47
N ASN A 512 -2.66 15.64 60.36
CA ASN A 512 -4.12 15.42 60.31
C ASN A 512 -4.73 14.79 61.58
N ASP A 513 -5.38 15.62 62.42
CA ASP A 513 -6.26 15.18 63.52
C ASP A 513 -7.33 14.16 63.09
N ARG A 514 -7.73 14.17 61.81
CA ARG A 514 -8.70 13.21 61.24
C ARG A 514 -8.25 11.76 61.35
N ILE A 515 -6.94 11.49 61.37
CA ILE A 515 -6.40 10.13 61.46
C ILE A 515 -6.60 9.56 62.87
N VAL A 516 -6.53 10.41 63.91
CA VAL A 516 -6.85 10.08 65.31
C VAL A 516 -8.30 9.63 65.49
N SER A 517 -9.22 10.04 64.59
CA SER A 517 -10.62 9.57 64.64
C SER A 517 -10.84 8.15 64.10
N ASN A 518 -9.86 7.57 63.37
CA ASN A 518 -9.97 6.22 62.83
C ASN A 518 -9.32 5.21 63.78
N HIS A 519 -10.10 4.74 64.76
CA HIS A 519 -9.67 3.80 65.80
C HIS A 519 -8.95 2.55 65.27
N LYS A 520 -9.30 2.07 64.06
CA LYS A 520 -8.66 0.90 63.42
C LYS A 520 -7.20 1.20 63.05
N LEU A 521 -6.95 2.34 62.39
CA LEU A 521 -5.61 2.84 62.06
C LEU A 521 -4.80 3.16 63.32
N GLN A 522 -5.42 3.78 64.32
CA GLN A 522 -4.80 4.10 65.59
C GLN A 522 -4.33 2.84 66.34
N THR A 523 -5.19 1.82 66.49
CA THR A 523 -4.81 0.54 67.13
C THR A 523 -3.67 -0.18 66.40
N ILE A 524 -3.65 -0.11 65.06
CA ILE A 524 -2.58 -0.71 64.23
C ILE A 524 -1.22 -0.03 64.48
N LEU A 525 -1.20 1.29 64.66
CA LEU A 525 0.01 2.07 64.94
C LEU A 525 0.47 1.96 66.41
N GLU A 526 -0.46 2.10 67.35
CA GLU A 526 -0.19 2.01 68.81
C GLU A 526 0.32 0.63 69.22
N GLY A 527 -0.19 -0.45 68.60
CA GLY A 527 0.26 -1.82 68.83
C GLY A 527 1.71 -2.10 68.43
N LYS A 528 2.38 -1.16 67.74
CA LYS A 528 3.77 -1.29 67.26
C LYS A 528 4.64 -0.11 67.69
N SER A 529 4.55 0.28 68.97
CA SER A 529 5.23 1.39 69.66
C SER A 529 6.78 1.43 69.65
N LYS A 530 7.43 0.67 68.75
CA LYS A 530 8.89 0.69 68.48
C LYS A 530 9.24 0.90 67.01
N ILE A 531 8.27 1.13 66.11
CA ILE A 531 8.57 1.45 64.72
C ILE A 531 9.16 2.86 64.63
N GLU A 532 10.35 2.98 64.06
CA GLU A 532 10.82 4.26 63.53
C GLU A 532 9.96 4.62 62.32
N MET A 533 8.95 5.48 62.51
CA MET A 533 7.99 5.83 61.44
C MET A 533 8.70 6.35 60.17
N ASN A 534 9.83 7.03 60.31
CA ASN A 534 10.67 7.44 59.19
C ASN A 534 11.21 6.25 58.37
N GLU A 535 11.64 5.16 59.02
CA GLU A 535 12.11 3.94 58.36
C GLU A 535 10.96 3.20 57.64
N PHE A 536 9.75 3.28 58.20
CA PHE A 536 8.55 2.77 57.53
C PHE A 536 8.16 3.65 56.33
N ILE A 537 8.17 4.98 56.47
CA ILE A 537 7.90 5.93 55.37
C ILE A 537 8.89 5.74 54.23
N ASP A 538 10.20 5.68 54.52
CA ASP A 538 11.24 5.42 53.51
C ASP A 538 11.00 4.07 52.81
N TYR A 539 10.64 3.02 53.55
CA TYR A 539 10.29 1.70 52.99
C TYR A 539 9.08 1.77 52.04
N ILE A 540 8.01 2.47 52.43
CA ILE A 540 6.80 2.62 51.59
C ILE A 540 7.06 3.48 50.37
N LEU A 541 7.78 4.60 50.51
CA LEU A 541 8.16 5.43 49.37
C LEU A 541 9.05 4.65 48.40
N GLN A 542 10.01 3.87 48.90
CA GLN A 542 10.83 2.95 48.10
C GLN A 542 9.99 1.91 47.36
N LEU A 543 9.03 1.28 48.05
CA LEU A 543 8.11 0.29 47.46
C LEU A 543 7.21 0.91 46.37
N VAL A 544 6.59 2.06 46.65
CA VAL A 544 5.69 2.77 45.73
C VAL A 544 6.45 3.35 44.54
N CYS A 545 7.65 3.88 44.74
CA CYS A 545 8.47 4.37 43.64
C CYS A 545 8.95 3.24 42.73
N ASN A 546 9.21 2.04 43.26
CA ASN A 546 9.54 0.86 42.46
C ASN A 546 8.32 0.29 41.71
N ASP A 547 7.15 0.22 42.34
CA ASP A 547 5.88 -0.11 41.67
C ASP A 547 5.54 0.88 40.56
N LEU A 548 5.65 2.19 40.83
CA LEU A 548 5.44 3.25 39.86
C LEU A 548 6.47 3.20 38.72
N SER A 549 7.76 2.98 39.02
CA SER A 549 8.81 2.82 38.01
C SER A 549 8.51 1.64 37.08
N THR A 550 8.13 0.49 37.65
CA THR A 550 7.73 -0.72 36.91
C THR A 550 6.52 -0.45 36.02
N LYS A 551 5.44 0.12 36.57
CA LYS A 551 4.24 0.52 35.82
C LYS A 551 4.54 1.58 34.76
N THR A 552 5.53 2.44 34.98
CA THR A 552 5.94 3.46 34.00
C THR A 552 6.69 2.84 32.84
N ILE A 553 7.55 1.85 33.08
CA ILE A 553 8.18 1.06 32.01
C ILE A 553 7.09 0.37 31.16
N ILE A 554 6.12 -0.27 31.81
CA ILE A 554 4.98 -0.92 31.12
C ILE A 554 4.10 0.11 30.39
N PHE A 555 3.96 1.33 30.91
CA PHE A 555 3.26 2.43 30.23
C PHE A 555 4.00 2.96 29.02
N GLU A 556 5.32 3.17 29.12
CA GLU A 556 6.16 3.59 28.01
C GLU A 556 6.16 2.51 26.90
N GLN A 557 6.26 1.23 27.27
CA GLN A 557 6.06 0.09 26.35
C GLN A 557 4.68 0.12 25.70
N LEU A 558 3.59 0.27 26.47
CA LEU A 558 2.22 0.36 25.94
C LEU A 558 2.06 1.52 24.94
N LEU A 559 2.60 2.71 25.25
CA LEU A 559 2.55 3.86 24.35
C LEU A 559 3.34 3.60 23.05
N ILE A 560 4.54 3.03 23.15
CA ILE A 560 5.34 2.63 21.99
C ILE A 560 4.55 1.62 21.15
N HIS A 561 4.07 0.53 21.76
CA HIS A 561 3.34 -0.54 21.07
C HIS A 561 2.05 0.00 20.42
N GLN A 562 1.32 0.93 21.05
CA GLN A 562 0.19 1.60 20.42
C GLN A 562 0.59 2.45 19.21
N MET A 563 1.67 3.24 19.31
CA MET A 563 2.19 4.00 18.16
C MET A 563 2.65 3.09 17.02
N LEU A 564 3.31 1.98 17.33
CA LEU A 564 3.76 1.00 16.35
C LEU A 564 2.55 0.29 15.70
N LEU A 565 1.54 -0.09 16.49
CA LEU A 565 0.31 -0.72 16.00
C LEU A 565 -0.44 0.21 15.04
N LEU A 566 -0.47 1.51 15.31
CA LEU A 566 -1.04 2.51 14.40
C LEU A 566 -0.26 2.57 13.08
N ASN A 567 1.06 2.44 13.10
CA ASN A 567 1.87 2.39 11.88
C ASN A 567 1.69 1.08 11.11
N MET A 568 1.58 -0.06 11.79
CA MET A 568 1.23 -1.35 11.16
C MET A 568 -0.16 -1.32 10.54
N LYS A 569 -1.17 -0.75 11.22
CA LYS A 569 -2.53 -0.59 10.67
C LYS A 569 -2.53 0.27 9.40
N LYS A 570 -1.77 1.38 9.37
CA LYS A 570 -1.56 2.18 8.14
C LYS A 570 -0.87 1.37 7.03
N TYR A 571 0.14 0.56 7.37
CA TYR A 571 0.82 -0.27 6.36
C TYR A 571 -0.11 -1.37 5.83
N LEU A 572 -0.94 -1.98 6.68
CA LEU A 572 -1.97 -2.94 6.29
C LEU A 572 -3.01 -2.31 5.36
N ASP A 573 -3.53 -1.11 5.68
CA ASP A 573 -4.41 -0.34 4.79
C ASP A 573 -3.76 -0.13 3.40
N VAL A 574 -2.54 0.41 3.38
CA VAL A 574 -1.76 0.66 2.14
C VAL A 574 -1.46 -0.63 1.36
N SER A 575 -1.31 -1.76 2.03
CA SER A 575 -1.05 -3.06 1.38
C SER A 575 -2.35 -3.68 0.82
N ASN A 576 -3.46 -3.54 1.53
CA ASN A 576 -4.80 -3.90 1.06
C ASN A 576 -5.20 -3.08 -0.17
N ASP A 577 -4.96 -1.77 -0.14
CA ASP A 577 -5.22 -0.89 -1.29
C ASP A 577 -4.50 -1.42 -2.54
N ALA A 578 -3.20 -1.74 -2.44
CA ALA A 578 -2.47 -2.32 -3.58
C ALA A 578 -2.96 -3.71 -4.04
N ILE A 579 -3.48 -4.57 -3.15
CA ILE A 579 -4.20 -5.78 -3.59
C ILE A 579 -5.42 -5.38 -4.40
N ASN A 580 -6.25 -4.46 -3.89
CA ASN A 580 -7.45 -4.03 -4.60
C ASN A 580 -7.10 -3.47 -5.99
N LEU A 581 -5.96 -2.78 -6.13
CA LEU A 581 -5.48 -2.30 -7.43
C LEU A 581 -5.00 -3.45 -8.35
N GLU A 582 -4.25 -4.43 -7.84
CA GLU A 582 -3.83 -5.61 -8.62
C GLU A 582 -5.03 -6.47 -9.06
N SER A 583 -5.98 -6.69 -8.14
CA SER A 583 -7.23 -7.41 -8.35
C SER A 583 -8.11 -6.74 -9.40
N PHE A 584 -8.16 -5.40 -9.43
CA PHE A 584 -8.85 -4.67 -10.50
C PHE A 584 -8.26 -5.01 -11.88
N VAL A 585 -6.93 -4.94 -12.04
CA VAL A 585 -6.29 -5.21 -13.34
C VAL A 585 -6.55 -6.64 -13.80
N ILE A 586 -6.52 -7.60 -12.88
CA ILE A 586 -6.79 -9.02 -13.18
C ILE A 586 -8.27 -9.22 -13.57
N ALA A 587 -9.19 -8.65 -12.80
CA ALA A 587 -10.61 -8.66 -13.14
C ALA A 587 -10.88 -8.00 -14.51
N TYR A 588 -10.13 -6.95 -14.87
CA TYR A 588 -10.23 -6.28 -16.17
C TYR A 588 -9.73 -7.15 -17.32
N GLU A 589 -8.66 -7.93 -17.13
CA GLU A 589 -8.18 -8.92 -18.11
C GLU A 589 -9.23 -10.03 -18.36
N PHE A 590 -9.85 -10.55 -17.30
CA PHE A 590 -10.95 -11.52 -17.39
C PHE A 590 -12.21 -10.91 -18.03
N PHE A 591 -12.62 -9.72 -17.63
CA PHE A 591 -13.74 -9.01 -18.24
C PHE A 591 -13.50 -8.72 -19.73
N SER A 592 -12.29 -8.27 -20.09
CA SER A 592 -11.90 -7.96 -21.46
C SER A 592 -11.92 -9.19 -22.37
N SER A 593 -11.50 -10.34 -21.87
CA SER A 593 -11.48 -11.60 -22.63
C SER A 593 -12.86 -12.27 -22.70
N SER A 594 -13.61 -12.32 -21.59
CA SER A 594 -14.81 -13.17 -21.45
C SER A 594 -16.15 -12.44 -21.55
N VAL A 595 -16.20 -11.11 -21.38
CA VAL A 595 -17.46 -10.34 -21.25
C VAL A 595 -17.54 -9.17 -22.24
N SER A 596 -16.46 -8.41 -22.46
CA SER A 596 -16.48 -7.15 -23.21
C SER A 596 -17.12 -7.23 -24.61
N LYS A 597 -16.95 -8.37 -25.28
CA LYS A 597 -17.43 -8.69 -26.64
C LYS A 597 -18.85 -9.28 -26.69
N LYS A 598 -19.43 -9.68 -25.54
CA LYS A 598 -20.78 -10.26 -25.48
C LYS A 598 -21.85 -9.16 -25.58
N LYS A 599 -23.02 -9.51 -26.13
CA LYS A 599 -24.19 -8.62 -26.14
C LYS A 599 -24.73 -8.46 -24.70
N PRO A 600 -25.16 -7.26 -24.26
CA PRO A 600 -25.66 -7.05 -22.90
C PRO A 600 -26.77 -8.01 -22.46
N SER A 601 -27.71 -8.36 -23.34
CA SER A 601 -28.77 -9.33 -23.03
C SER A 601 -28.25 -10.72 -22.65
N MET A 602 -27.19 -11.20 -23.33
CA MET A 602 -26.54 -12.46 -23.00
C MET A 602 -25.76 -12.38 -21.68
N ILE A 603 -25.18 -11.22 -21.37
CA ILE A 603 -24.49 -10.98 -20.10
C ILE A 603 -25.49 -10.99 -18.95
N ILE A 604 -26.64 -10.34 -19.11
CA ILE A 604 -27.75 -10.34 -18.15
C ILE A 604 -28.21 -11.79 -17.90
N SER A 605 -28.59 -12.53 -18.95
CA SER A 605 -29.07 -13.92 -18.81
C SER A 605 -28.01 -14.95 -18.36
N THR A 606 -26.76 -14.54 -18.15
CA THR A 606 -25.69 -15.41 -17.64
C THR A 606 -24.92 -14.81 -16.47
N PHE A 607 -25.38 -13.70 -15.88
CA PHE A 607 -24.61 -12.88 -14.94
C PHE A 607 -24.06 -13.65 -13.74
N TYR A 608 -24.93 -14.36 -13.00
CA TYR A 608 -24.52 -15.17 -11.86
C TYR A 608 -23.58 -16.32 -12.27
N ASN A 609 -23.83 -16.95 -13.43
CA ASN A 609 -22.95 -17.98 -13.98
C ASN A 609 -21.58 -17.44 -14.38
N LEU A 610 -21.50 -16.21 -14.92
CA LEU A 610 -20.23 -15.56 -15.26
C LEU A 610 -19.36 -15.38 -14.02
N ILE A 611 -19.97 -14.92 -12.92
CA ILE A 611 -19.31 -14.66 -11.64
C ILE A 611 -18.83 -15.99 -11.00
N GLY A 612 -19.70 -17.01 -10.95
CA GLY A 612 -19.39 -18.27 -10.29
C GLY A 612 -18.38 -19.19 -11.01
N THR A 613 -18.11 -18.99 -12.31
CA THR A 613 -17.34 -19.96 -13.12
C THR A 613 -16.07 -19.44 -13.79
N ASN A 614 -15.91 -18.12 -14.02
CA ASN A 614 -14.85 -17.60 -14.91
C ASN A 614 -13.76 -16.79 -14.22
N ILE A 615 -13.89 -16.54 -12.92
CA ILE A 615 -13.04 -15.62 -12.16
C ILE A 615 -12.34 -16.40 -11.04
N PRO A 616 -11.09 -16.08 -10.71
CA PRO A 616 -10.49 -16.57 -9.47
C PRO A 616 -11.34 -16.34 -8.23
N ASN A 617 -11.33 -17.32 -7.32
CA ASN A 617 -11.98 -17.25 -6.02
C ASN A 617 -11.21 -16.31 -5.05
N ILE A 618 -11.16 -15.03 -5.41
CA ILE A 618 -10.58 -13.92 -4.63
C ILE A 618 -11.64 -12.84 -4.60
N SER A 619 -12.17 -12.53 -3.41
CA SER A 619 -13.28 -11.59 -3.19
C SER A 619 -13.12 -10.27 -3.94
N SER A 620 -11.96 -9.61 -3.84
CA SER A 620 -11.67 -8.35 -4.53
C SER A 620 -11.67 -8.47 -6.06
N CYS A 621 -11.22 -9.60 -6.64
CA CYS A 621 -11.29 -9.83 -8.09
C CYS A 621 -12.74 -10.01 -8.55
N ASN A 622 -13.53 -10.78 -7.81
CA ASN A 622 -14.96 -10.97 -8.08
C ASN A 622 -15.72 -9.64 -8.00
N PHE A 623 -15.49 -8.87 -6.93
CA PHE A 623 -16.05 -7.53 -6.74
C PHE A 623 -15.82 -6.62 -7.95
N TRP A 624 -14.56 -6.46 -8.39
CA TRP A 624 -14.25 -5.60 -9.53
C TRP A 624 -14.86 -6.09 -10.84
N PHE A 625 -14.90 -7.41 -11.06
CA PHE A 625 -15.56 -7.99 -12.23
C PHE A 625 -17.06 -7.74 -12.22
N ILE A 626 -17.72 -7.81 -11.05
CA ILE A 626 -19.15 -7.47 -10.90
C ILE A 626 -19.37 -6.00 -11.28
N VAL A 627 -18.59 -5.06 -10.73
CA VAL A 627 -18.71 -3.63 -11.05
C VAL A 627 -18.51 -3.36 -12.55
N MET A 628 -17.50 -3.98 -13.19
CA MET A 628 -17.29 -3.87 -14.64
C MET A 628 -18.44 -4.47 -15.46
N THR A 629 -19.00 -5.59 -15.01
CA THR A 629 -20.09 -6.27 -15.70
C THR A 629 -21.39 -5.49 -15.59
N LEU A 630 -21.71 -4.94 -14.40
CA LEU A 630 -22.81 -4.00 -14.19
C LEU A 630 -22.66 -2.76 -15.09
N SER A 631 -21.47 -2.15 -15.13
CA SER A 631 -21.19 -1.00 -16.00
C SER A 631 -21.32 -1.29 -17.50
N LYS A 632 -21.21 -2.56 -17.93
CA LYS A 632 -21.39 -2.98 -19.32
C LYS A 632 -22.86 -3.18 -19.70
N ILE A 633 -23.71 -3.55 -18.73
CA ILE A 633 -25.12 -3.87 -18.96
C ILE A 633 -26.08 -2.76 -18.53
N GLU A 634 -25.62 -1.78 -17.74
CA GLU A 634 -26.34 -0.60 -17.25
C GLU A 634 -27.38 -0.05 -18.24
N SER A 635 -26.98 0.32 -19.45
CA SER A 635 -27.91 0.92 -20.44
C SER A 635 -29.00 -0.03 -20.94
N SER A 636 -28.78 -1.34 -20.83
CA SER A 636 -29.77 -2.38 -21.16
C SER A 636 -30.64 -2.75 -19.96
N LEU A 637 -30.06 -2.73 -18.76
CA LEU A 637 -30.74 -2.90 -17.47
C LEU A 637 -31.73 -1.75 -17.21
N MET A 638 -31.32 -0.51 -17.48
CA MET A 638 -32.15 0.69 -17.29
C MET A 638 -33.12 0.95 -18.45
N LYS A 639 -33.01 0.25 -19.58
CA LYS A 639 -33.88 0.47 -20.76
C LYS A 639 -35.39 0.36 -20.46
N PRO A 640 -35.89 -0.64 -19.69
CA PRO A 640 -37.31 -0.73 -19.36
C PRO A 640 -37.78 0.41 -18.43
N HIS A 641 -36.88 0.92 -17.59
CA HIS A 641 -37.16 1.91 -16.55
C HIS A 641 -36.77 3.34 -16.92
N LYS A 642 -36.35 3.58 -18.17
CA LYS A 642 -35.71 4.85 -18.57
C LYS A 642 -36.57 6.08 -18.26
N THR A 643 -37.85 6.05 -18.63
CA THR A 643 -38.78 7.18 -18.40
C THR A 643 -39.03 7.41 -16.92
N GLU A 644 -39.19 6.33 -16.15
CA GLU A 644 -39.39 6.36 -14.70
C GLU A 644 -38.16 6.97 -14.00
N MET A 645 -36.96 6.47 -14.32
CA MET A 645 -35.70 6.99 -13.78
C MET A 645 -35.44 8.45 -14.20
N GLN A 646 -35.75 8.84 -15.44
CA GLN A 646 -35.63 10.25 -15.88
C GLN A 646 -36.55 11.19 -15.09
N ASN A 647 -37.77 10.76 -14.76
CA ASN A 647 -38.67 11.52 -13.90
C ASN A 647 -38.12 11.65 -12.47
N LEU A 648 -37.57 10.58 -11.91
CA LEU A 648 -36.96 10.59 -10.57
C LEU A 648 -35.69 11.46 -10.51
N ILE A 649 -34.80 11.37 -11.50
CA ILE A 649 -33.62 12.25 -11.64
C ILE A 649 -34.05 13.72 -11.74
N SER A 650 -35.15 14.01 -12.43
CA SER A 650 -35.70 15.38 -12.53
C SER A 650 -36.18 15.90 -11.16
N LYS A 651 -36.90 15.08 -10.39
CA LYS A 651 -37.30 15.42 -9.00
C LYS A 651 -36.08 15.58 -8.08
N PHE A 652 -35.10 14.68 -8.18
CA PHE A 652 -33.87 14.75 -7.40
C PHE A 652 -33.05 16.02 -7.71
N SER A 653 -33.04 16.48 -8.97
CA SER A 653 -32.43 17.75 -9.36
C SER A 653 -33.14 18.96 -8.73
N ILE A 654 -34.48 18.94 -8.63
CA ILE A 654 -35.26 19.98 -7.93
C ILE A 654 -34.94 19.97 -6.42
N LEU A 655 -34.83 18.79 -5.82
CA LEU A 655 -34.44 18.64 -4.41
C LEU A 655 -33.02 19.18 -4.15
N ILE A 656 -32.04 18.88 -5.02
CA ILE A 656 -30.69 19.45 -5.00
C ILE A 656 -30.74 20.98 -4.96
N GLU A 657 -31.52 21.61 -5.85
CA GLU A 657 -31.67 23.07 -5.90
C GLU A 657 -32.33 23.64 -4.64
N ILE A 658 -33.31 22.94 -4.06
CA ILE A 658 -33.93 23.33 -2.78
C ILE A 658 -32.91 23.27 -1.64
N LYS A 659 -32.14 22.19 -1.52
CA LYS A 659 -31.10 22.00 -0.49
C LYS A 659 -29.97 23.03 -0.66
N LYS A 660 -29.49 23.23 -1.89
CA LYS A 660 -28.48 24.26 -2.24
C LYS A 660 -28.88 25.67 -1.80
N ARG A 661 -30.17 26.04 -1.92
CA ARG A 661 -30.69 27.33 -1.42
C ARG A 661 -30.80 27.41 0.11
N LYS A 662 -30.91 26.28 0.82
CA LYS A 662 -30.88 26.22 2.29
C LYS A 662 -29.45 26.36 2.83
N ILE A 663 -28.43 25.95 2.08
CA ILE A 663 -27.01 26.06 2.45
C ILE A 663 -26.58 27.53 2.47
N LYS A 664 -26.53 28.11 3.68
CA LYS A 664 -26.04 29.48 3.91
C LYS A 664 -24.51 29.55 4.07
N GLN A 665 -23.89 28.45 4.49
CA GLN A 665 -22.46 28.37 4.87
C GLN A 665 -21.94 26.94 4.59
N SER A 666 -20.66 26.81 4.27
CA SER A 666 -20.00 25.49 4.18
C SER A 666 -19.83 24.86 5.57
N PRO A 667 -19.81 23.52 5.70
CA PRO A 667 -19.53 22.81 6.95
C PRO A 667 -18.32 23.39 7.71
N SER A 668 -18.51 23.68 8.99
CA SER A 668 -17.56 24.46 9.77
C SER A 668 -16.45 23.61 10.40
N PHE A 669 -15.22 23.76 9.88
CA PHE A 669 -14.03 23.12 10.44
C PHE A 669 -13.13 24.12 11.18
N LYS A 670 -12.69 23.75 12.39
CA LYS A 670 -11.64 24.45 13.14
C LYS A 670 -10.30 24.42 12.38
N SER A 671 -9.98 23.28 11.75
CA SER A 671 -8.75 23.11 10.96
C SER A 671 -8.93 23.64 9.53
N LYS A 672 -8.00 24.51 9.10
CA LYS A 672 -7.89 24.94 7.69
C LYS A 672 -7.57 23.77 6.75
N VAL A 673 -6.82 22.76 7.24
CA VAL A 673 -6.46 21.56 6.46
C VAL A 673 -7.71 20.72 6.16
N LEU A 674 -8.53 20.42 7.18
CA LEU A 674 -9.77 19.67 6.98
C LEU A 674 -10.73 20.38 6.03
N ARG A 675 -10.83 21.72 6.12
CA ARG A 675 -11.62 22.52 5.19
C ARG A 675 -11.12 22.41 3.75
N LYS A 676 -9.80 22.42 3.54
CA LYS A 676 -9.20 22.20 2.23
C LYS A 676 -9.54 20.79 1.70
N CYS A 677 -9.34 19.75 2.51
CA CYS A 677 -9.65 18.38 2.13
C CYS A 677 -11.14 18.18 1.82
N MET A 678 -12.05 18.84 2.54
CA MET A 678 -13.50 18.82 2.22
C MET A 678 -13.80 19.42 0.83
N TRP A 679 -13.13 20.51 0.45
CA TRP A 679 -13.27 21.09 -0.89
C TRP A 679 -12.63 20.22 -1.98
N GLU A 680 -11.49 19.60 -1.70
CA GLU A 680 -10.85 18.63 -2.61
C GLU A 680 -11.74 17.39 -2.81
N ALA A 681 -12.35 16.87 -1.75
CA ALA A 681 -13.32 15.78 -1.81
C ALA A 681 -14.59 16.17 -2.60
N ASN A 682 -15.13 17.36 -2.37
CA ASN A 682 -16.28 17.88 -3.12
C ASN A 682 -15.97 17.95 -4.63
N GLY A 683 -14.78 18.42 -5.00
CA GLY A 683 -14.31 18.48 -6.38
C GLY A 683 -14.22 17.12 -7.08
N LEU A 684 -14.14 16.00 -6.36
CA LEU A 684 -14.18 14.67 -6.96
C LEU A 684 -15.52 14.41 -7.67
N LEU A 685 -16.65 14.83 -7.09
CA LEU A 685 -17.98 14.54 -7.64
C LEU A 685 -18.21 15.20 -9.01
N SER A 686 -17.55 16.33 -9.29
CA SER A 686 -17.59 17.01 -10.59
C SER A 686 -16.76 16.35 -11.70
N LEU A 687 -16.00 15.29 -11.40
CA LEU A 687 -15.14 14.62 -12.38
C LEU A 687 -15.89 13.67 -13.34
N VAL A 688 -17.17 13.40 -13.06
CA VAL A 688 -18.06 12.53 -13.82
C VAL A 688 -19.46 13.15 -13.95
N SER A 689 -20.21 12.63 -14.91
CA SER A 689 -21.57 13.06 -15.31
C SER A 689 -22.52 11.86 -15.36
N ASP A 690 -23.79 12.13 -15.63
CA ASP A 690 -24.80 11.13 -16.02
C ASP A 690 -24.39 10.33 -17.27
N SER A 691 -23.68 10.94 -18.21
CA SER A 691 -23.13 10.27 -19.40
C SER A 691 -21.89 9.41 -19.12
N SER A 692 -21.32 9.47 -17.92
CA SER A 692 -20.13 8.67 -17.55
C SER A 692 -20.51 7.24 -17.19
N PRO A 693 -19.73 6.22 -17.61
CA PRO A 693 -20.01 4.82 -17.28
C PRO A 693 -20.17 4.58 -15.77
N LEU A 694 -21.06 3.65 -15.36
CA LEU A 694 -21.24 3.29 -13.94
C LEU A 694 -19.92 3.08 -13.19
N ILE A 695 -18.92 2.45 -13.82
CA ILE A 695 -17.63 2.21 -13.17
C ILE A 695 -16.88 3.51 -12.84
N SER A 696 -16.93 4.51 -13.73
CA SER A 696 -16.39 5.84 -13.46
C SER A 696 -17.13 6.50 -12.29
N ARG A 697 -18.48 6.47 -12.32
CA ARG A 697 -19.34 7.02 -11.27
C ARG A 697 -19.11 6.34 -9.92
N TYR A 698 -18.93 5.02 -9.92
CA TYR A 698 -18.55 4.22 -8.75
C TYR A 698 -17.19 4.66 -8.19
N PHE A 699 -16.14 4.74 -9.01
CA PHE A 699 -14.79 5.13 -8.54
C PHE A 699 -14.79 6.53 -7.91
N ILE A 700 -15.51 7.49 -8.51
CA ILE A 700 -15.66 8.84 -7.95
C ILE A 700 -16.43 8.81 -6.63
N LEU A 701 -17.61 8.18 -6.59
CA LEU A 701 -18.45 8.14 -5.40
C LEU A 701 -17.74 7.49 -4.22
N ILE A 702 -17.10 6.33 -4.42
CA ILE A 702 -16.40 5.63 -3.35
C ILE A 702 -15.16 6.38 -2.86
N ASN A 703 -14.39 7.02 -3.75
CA ASN A 703 -13.28 7.88 -3.32
C ASN A 703 -13.77 9.09 -2.52
N PHE A 704 -14.86 9.73 -2.94
CA PHE A 704 -15.51 10.79 -2.16
C PHE A 704 -15.90 10.31 -0.75
N LEU A 705 -16.55 9.15 -0.63
CA LEU A 705 -16.96 8.60 0.67
C LEU A 705 -15.77 8.22 1.56
N TYR A 706 -14.67 7.70 0.99
CA TYR A 706 -13.43 7.46 1.74
C TYR A 706 -12.82 8.77 2.26
N GLU A 707 -12.81 9.85 1.48
CA GLU A 707 -12.33 11.15 1.95
C GLU A 707 -13.25 11.76 3.01
N VAL A 708 -14.57 11.64 2.90
CA VAL A 708 -15.51 12.06 3.96
C VAL A 708 -15.25 11.30 5.26
N ASN A 709 -15.04 9.98 5.21
CA ASN A 709 -14.69 9.17 6.40
C ASN A 709 -13.32 9.58 7.00
N LYS A 710 -12.31 9.86 6.15
CA LYS A 710 -11.01 10.39 6.62
C LYS A 710 -11.17 11.75 7.31
N ILE A 711 -11.99 12.65 6.76
CA ILE A 711 -12.27 13.97 7.34
C ILE A 711 -13.01 13.83 8.67
N ALA A 712 -13.96 12.90 8.78
CA ALA A 712 -14.71 12.63 10.02
C ALA A 712 -13.78 12.14 11.14
N LYS A 713 -12.94 11.13 10.86
CA LYS A 713 -11.93 10.61 11.80
C LYS A 713 -10.89 11.66 12.20
N ALA A 714 -10.36 12.40 11.23
CA ALA A 714 -9.39 13.46 11.50
C ALA A 714 -10.00 14.68 12.22
N GLY A 715 -11.33 14.82 12.20
CA GLY A 715 -12.08 15.81 12.96
C GLY A 715 -12.59 15.35 14.32
N GLY A 716 -12.47 14.04 14.65
CA GLY A 716 -13.03 13.45 15.88
C GLY A 716 -14.56 13.48 15.88
N PHE A 717 -15.19 13.08 14.78
CA PHE A 717 -16.65 12.99 14.65
C PHE A 717 -17.14 11.84 13.77
N GLU A 718 -16.34 10.79 13.61
CA GLU A 718 -16.67 9.55 12.88
C GLU A 718 -18.03 8.93 13.25
N ASP A 719 -18.42 8.99 14.53
CA ASP A 719 -19.71 8.49 15.03
C ASP A 719 -20.89 9.47 14.80
N SER A 720 -20.62 10.68 14.32
CA SER A 720 -21.61 11.75 14.14
C SER A 720 -22.20 11.72 12.73
N ASN A 721 -23.18 10.84 12.52
CA ASN A 721 -23.93 10.75 11.27
C ASN A 721 -24.52 12.10 10.82
N ASP A 722 -24.87 13.01 11.75
CA ASP A 722 -25.35 14.35 11.40
C ASP A 722 -24.27 15.23 10.73
N LYS A 723 -23.05 15.28 11.27
CA LYS A 723 -21.95 16.04 10.65
C LYS A 723 -21.49 15.44 9.33
N ILE A 724 -21.57 14.11 9.22
CA ILE A 724 -21.29 13.40 7.96
C ILE A 724 -22.39 13.71 6.94
N ALA A 725 -23.65 13.78 7.38
CA ALA A 725 -24.76 14.26 6.55
C ALA A 725 -24.60 15.71 6.11
N ASP A 726 -24.14 16.63 6.98
CA ASP A 726 -23.87 18.02 6.61
C ASP A 726 -22.85 18.12 5.47
N ILE A 727 -21.79 17.30 5.50
CA ILE A 727 -20.76 17.26 4.45
C ILE A 727 -21.32 16.69 3.15
N ILE A 728 -22.09 15.60 3.22
CA ILE A 728 -22.66 14.94 2.04
C ILE A 728 -23.77 15.78 1.41
N GLU A 729 -24.69 16.34 2.21
CA GLU A 729 -25.71 17.30 1.75
C GLU A 729 -25.05 18.51 1.09
N PHE A 730 -23.99 19.07 1.70
CA PHE A 730 -23.23 20.16 1.11
C PHE A 730 -22.61 19.78 -0.24
N SER A 731 -21.94 18.64 -0.32
CA SER A 731 -21.24 18.22 -1.54
C SER A 731 -22.20 17.88 -2.68
N ILE A 732 -23.24 17.09 -2.44
CA ILE A 732 -24.24 16.74 -3.46
C ILE A 732 -24.97 18.00 -3.96
N SER A 733 -25.32 18.92 -3.06
CA SER A 733 -26.07 20.12 -3.42
C SER A 733 -25.22 21.17 -4.14
N THR A 734 -23.96 21.36 -3.75
CA THR A 734 -23.07 22.37 -4.37
C THR A 734 -22.37 21.86 -5.63
N GLY A 735 -22.16 20.55 -5.75
CA GLY A 735 -21.61 19.91 -6.93
C GLY A 735 -22.62 19.64 -8.05
N GLU A 736 -23.92 19.88 -7.83
CA GLU A 736 -24.99 19.65 -8.81
C GLU A 736 -24.92 18.26 -9.44
N CYS A 737 -24.96 17.21 -8.61
CA CYS A 737 -24.65 15.83 -9.03
C CYS A 737 -25.89 14.92 -9.13
N PRO A 738 -26.81 15.11 -10.09
CA PRO A 738 -28.03 14.32 -10.20
C PRO A 738 -27.76 12.85 -10.58
N TRP A 739 -26.61 12.56 -11.21
CA TRP A 739 -26.16 11.21 -11.57
C TRP A 739 -26.04 10.26 -10.38
N ILE A 740 -25.88 10.79 -9.15
CA ILE A 740 -25.76 10.02 -7.92
C ILE A 740 -27.02 9.19 -7.69
N PHE A 741 -28.22 9.71 -7.97
CA PHE A 741 -29.47 8.99 -7.69
C PHE A 741 -29.56 7.65 -8.44
N GLU A 742 -29.29 7.67 -9.75
CA GLU A 742 -29.26 6.45 -10.57
C GLU A 742 -28.13 5.51 -10.14
N THR A 743 -26.91 6.05 -9.95
CA THR A 743 -25.74 5.26 -9.54
C THR A 743 -25.95 4.54 -8.22
N VAL A 744 -26.49 5.23 -7.21
CA VAL A 744 -26.78 4.64 -5.89
C VAL A 744 -27.91 3.63 -5.98
N SER A 745 -28.96 3.90 -6.78
CA SER A 745 -30.06 2.95 -6.99
C SER A 745 -29.56 1.64 -7.61
N ILE A 746 -28.72 1.69 -8.66
CA ILE A 746 -28.14 0.50 -9.31
C ILE A 746 -27.18 -0.22 -8.38
N LEU A 747 -26.22 0.49 -7.77
CA LEU A 747 -25.20 -0.13 -6.91
C LEU A 747 -25.83 -0.73 -5.64
N HIS A 748 -26.81 -0.05 -5.03
CA HIS A 748 -27.45 -0.58 -3.84
C HIS A 748 -28.28 -1.82 -4.16
N SER A 749 -29.16 -1.79 -5.16
CA SER A 749 -30.00 -2.93 -5.54
C SER A 749 -29.22 -4.15 -6.03
N MET A 750 -28.20 -3.94 -6.87
CA MET A 750 -27.50 -5.03 -7.56
C MET A 750 -26.29 -5.58 -6.79
N LEU A 751 -25.59 -4.74 -6.03
CA LEU A 751 -24.32 -5.07 -5.38
C LEU A 751 -24.43 -5.06 -3.85
N PHE A 752 -24.74 -3.92 -3.23
CA PHE A 752 -24.61 -3.76 -1.77
C PHE A 752 -25.78 -4.35 -0.96
N SER A 753 -27.00 -4.47 -1.52
CA SER A 753 -28.16 -5.14 -0.88
C SER A 753 -28.33 -6.60 -1.34
N ASN A 754 -27.37 -7.13 -2.09
CA ASN A 754 -27.45 -8.48 -2.65
C ASN A 754 -26.57 -9.44 -1.84
N GLU A 755 -27.20 -10.26 -0.99
CA GLU A 755 -26.52 -11.22 -0.12
C GLU A 755 -25.57 -12.15 -0.88
N LYS A 756 -25.91 -12.50 -2.15
CA LYS A 756 -25.07 -13.31 -3.06
C LYS A 756 -23.67 -12.71 -3.30
N PHE A 757 -23.46 -11.42 -3.04
CA PHE A 757 -22.18 -10.71 -3.22
C PHE A 757 -21.56 -10.20 -1.91
N SER A 758 -22.19 -10.42 -0.76
CA SER A 758 -21.71 -9.95 0.54
C SER A 758 -20.28 -10.43 0.86
N ASP A 759 -19.95 -11.69 0.55
CA ASP A 759 -18.62 -12.28 0.71
C ASP A 759 -17.53 -11.69 -0.23
N TYR A 760 -17.93 -10.92 -1.26
CA TYR A 760 -17.01 -10.28 -2.19
C TYR A 760 -16.70 -8.82 -1.82
N ILE A 761 -17.57 -8.17 -1.05
CA ILE A 761 -17.44 -6.76 -0.67
C ILE A 761 -16.52 -6.64 0.55
N ASP A 762 -15.54 -5.75 0.48
CA ASP A 762 -14.72 -5.42 1.65
C ASP A 762 -15.59 -4.86 2.80
N LYS A 763 -15.33 -5.30 4.04
CA LYS A 763 -16.17 -4.94 5.19
C LYS A 763 -16.14 -3.43 5.49
N LYS A 764 -14.98 -2.80 5.35
CA LYS A 764 -14.80 -1.36 5.56
C LYS A 764 -15.49 -0.55 4.45
N LEU A 765 -15.48 -1.04 3.21
CA LEU A 765 -16.31 -0.49 2.12
C LEU A 765 -17.82 -0.64 2.39
N LEU A 766 -18.27 -1.80 2.88
CA LEU A 766 -19.67 -2.06 3.21
C LEU A 766 -20.16 -1.17 4.37
N GLU A 767 -19.36 -1.01 5.43
CA GLU A 767 -19.62 -0.09 6.54
C GLU A 767 -19.81 1.36 6.04
N ILE A 768 -18.89 1.84 5.19
CA ILE A 768 -18.96 3.16 4.56
C ILE A 768 -20.21 3.30 3.68
N TRP A 769 -20.52 2.29 2.88
CA TRP A 769 -21.72 2.29 2.03
C TRP A 769 -23.01 2.33 2.85
N ASN A 770 -23.08 1.58 3.95
CA ASN A 770 -24.23 1.56 4.84
C ASN A 770 -24.42 2.91 5.54
N GLN A 771 -23.35 3.51 6.07
CA GLN A 771 -23.39 4.85 6.64
C GLN A 771 -23.84 5.90 5.60
N PHE A 772 -23.29 5.84 4.39
CA PHE A 772 -23.70 6.67 3.27
C PHE A 772 -25.17 6.48 2.91
N THR A 773 -25.67 5.24 2.86
CA THR A 773 -27.06 4.94 2.49
C THR A 773 -28.05 5.54 3.50
N VAL A 774 -27.76 5.46 4.79
CA VAL A 774 -28.56 6.12 5.86
C VAL A 774 -28.58 7.64 5.65
N VAL A 775 -27.43 8.24 5.37
CA VAL A 775 -27.31 9.68 5.09
C VAL A 775 -28.03 10.08 3.80
N PHE A 776 -27.96 9.26 2.75
CA PHE A 776 -28.60 9.52 1.46
C PHE A 776 -30.13 9.44 1.57
N ILE A 777 -30.67 8.48 2.33
CA ILE A 777 -32.11 8.43 2.65
C ILE A 777 -32.54 9.67 3.46
N LYS A 778 -31.72 10.13 4.41
CA LYS A 778 -31.95 11.40 5.15
C LYS A 778 -31.90 12.63 4.23
N PHE A 779 -31.04 12.64 3.21
CA PHE A 779 -31.02 13.71 2.20
C PHE A 779 -32.33 13.73 1.39
N LEU A 780 -32.81 12.55 0.98
CA LEU A 780 -34.05 12.38 0.23
C LEU A 780 -35.32 12.71 1.06
N SER A 781 -35.28 12.67 2.40
CA SER A 781 -36.49 12.75 3.24
C SER A 781 -37.29 14.05 3.17
N ASP A 782 -36.77 15.10 2.54
CA ASP A 782 -37.52 16.31 2.18
C ASP A 782 -38.60 16.03 1.09
N ASP A 783 -38.52 14.90 0.37
CA ASP A 783 -39.46 14.43 -0.66
C ASP A 783 -39.81 12.94 -0.44
N ILE A 784 -41.02 12.68 0.07
CA ILE A 784 -41.52 11.34 0.42
C ILE A 784 -41.63 10.44 -0.83
N GLU A 785 -41.96 11.01 -1.99
CA GLU A 785 -42.11 10.25 -3.23
C GLU A 785 -40.75 9.76 -3.71
N LEU A 786 -39.73 10.62 -3.70
CA LEU A 786 -38.34 10.22 -3.98
C LEU A 786 -37.85 9.13 -3.02
N VAL A 787 -38.15 9.21 -1.73
CA VAL A 787 -37.79 8.15 -0.77
C VAL A 787 -38.50 6.83 -1.11
N THR A 788 -39.80 6.88 -1.42
CA THR A 788 -40.59 5.68 -1.72
C THR A 788 -40.14 5.04 -3.02
N SER A 789 -39.89 5.83 -4.07
CA SER A 789 -39.37 5.33 -5.34
C SER A 789 -37.92 4.87 -5.25
N TYR A 790 -37.06 5.53 -4.47
CA TYR A 790 -35.72 4.99 -4.18
C TYR A 790 -35.82 3.64 -3.46
N ALA A 791 -36.66 3.54 -2.44
CA ALA A 791 -36.88 2.30 -1.70
C ALA A 791 -37.47 1.19 -2.59
N SER A 792 -38.33 1.53 -3.57
CA SER A 792 -38.80 0.55 -4.55
C SER A 792 -37.63 0.11 -5.45
N PHE A 793 -36.93 1.01 -6.15
CA PHE A 793 -35.79 0.64 -7.00
C PHE A 793 -34.66 -0.10 -6.25
N ALA A 794 -34.42 0.22 -4.98
CA ALA A 794 -33.40 -0.39 -4.13
C ALA A 794 -33.75 -1.81 -3.65
N ASN A 795 -35.01 -2.03 -3.27
CA ASN A 795 -35.47 -3.28 -2.66
C ASN A 795 -36.20 -4.21 -3.64
N GLU A 796 -36.74 -3.67 -4.74
CA GLU A 796 -37.57 -4.44 -5.66
C GLU A 796 -36.78 -5.54 -6.35
N GLU A 797 -37.41 -6.71 -6.37
CA GLU A 797 -37.20 -7.78 -7.32
C GLU A 797 -37.08 -7.30 -8.78
N LYS A 798 -37.68 -6.16 -9.19
CA LYS A 798 -37.65 -5.68 -10.59
C LYS A 798 -36.28 -5.75 -11.27
N LEU A 799 -35.21 -5.29 -10.61
CA LEU A 799 -33.85 -5.35 -11.17
C LEU A 799 -33.20 -6.73 -10.98
N LYS A 800 -33.53 -7.46 -9.90
CA LYS A 800 -32.98 -8.79 -9.59
C LYS A 800 -33.56 -9.88 -10.51
N ASN A 801 -34.85 -9.85 -10.77
CA ASN A 801 -35.62 -10.76 -11.64
C ASN A 801 -35.27 -10.60 -13.13
N MET A 802 -34.50 -9.59 -13.53
CA MET A 802 -33.91 -9.54 -14.87
C MET A 802 -32.77 -10.56 -15.05
N PHE A 803 -32.27 -11.16 -13.95
CA PHE A 803 -31.15 -12.10 -13.93
C PHE A 803 -31.54 -13.51 -13.49
N GLU A 804 -32.85 -13.77 -13.32
CA GLU A 804 -33.44 -15.06 -13.00
C GLU A 804 -34.25 -15.58 -14.21
#